data_AF-A0A374ETD6-F1
#
_entry.id   AF-A0A374ETD6-F1
#
_cell.length_a   1.000
_cell.length_b   1.000
_cell.length_c   1.000
_cell.angle_alpha   90.00
_cell.angle_beta   90.00
_cell.angle_gamma   90.00
#
_symmetry.space_group_name_H-M   'P 1'
#
loop_
_entity.id
_entity.type
_entity.pdbx_description
1 polymer ?
#
loop_
_entity_poly.entity_id
_entity_poly.type
_entity_poly.pdbx_seq_one_letter_code
_entity_poly.pdbx_strand_id
1 'polypeptide(L)'
;MKKYSRVLAGILAVLLSAGCTGLYAAAQSDSSSAADSTASTTKSESDKKDTKDTKKADKSDSDTEKQAKEETVYVITDASGNKTKTVVSSWLKNPQGVKKLEDVSDLTDIENVKTDEGFTANGDKLTWDTEGGDIYYKGYTDKALPVDVKVTYTLDGKEIKPEDLAGKSGKLTVRYDYTNNDKKTVKINGKKTDIYVPYLMATTAILDTNVYSNVEVTNGKLISDGSRQILIGVAMPGLTKSLDLQDNEDIEIPEYVEFTADVKDFESTTALTVATSDIFSKLDLSDIGDADDLQDKLDELSDATDELVDGTAKLYAGIKKLSDSSGTLITGIDKLYSGSKSLDDGAKTLNSGATKLRDGAKTLDSSTGELMRGISTAHSGSTALLGGFDQVNSGMSTLKNGSSSLSSGLSQVSSGAQQVNNGAASLAAGTNKLVTGVGDLQTGSKNLAAGTKQTYDGSTALKKGVATLNAGVSTLYEKVQTLPASVELLSNGITKVDNALTQSIAYDQQVLAGLEQLLGNYEEGSAEYTSISNMIAAVNGSIQYQQGAQSGLGDVSTGVGTMATEGKQLVDGVTQIYNGLNDKKKGLVAGVDNLNTGLKTVNEGASALNTGIGTLAKSSKELNNGAATLSAGTKNLSAGVSSAQAGASKLDKGVDSLNSGVSKLSNGAKTLDSGLGQLDNGSKQLKDGTATLYSSLVELAQGTTTLSSGSAELFSGIGQLKDGSSQLSSGVKKLESGAKTLKDGMAKYKDEGIGKLLDIYNNDLKGLIDRLDALKTAAEDSTTFSGAADGVESSVKYIYETAAIEKADE
;
A
#
# COMPACT_ATOMS: atom_id res chain seq x y z
N MET A 1 -45.95 -1.58 -75.50
CA MET A 1 -46.45 -1.00 -76.78
C MET A 1 -45.38 -0.34 -77.67
N LYS A 2 -44.69 0.77 -77.30
CA LYS A 2 -43.74 1.51 -78.18
C LYS A 2 -42.59 0.75 -78.89
N LYS A 3 -42.30 -0.50 -78.53
CA LYS A 3 -41.11 -1.24 -79.02
C LYS A 3 -41.42 -2.27 -80.12
N TYR A 4 -42.64 -2.77 -80.21
CA TYR A 4 -43.04 -3.72 -81.27
C TYR A 4 -43.38 -3.01 -82.58
N SER A 5 -43.68 -1.71 -82.52
CA SER A 5 -43.96 -0.90 -83.71
C SER A 5 -42.81 -0.96 -84.74
N ARG A 6 -41.55 -1.17 -84.31
CA ARG A 6 -40.41 -1.28 -85.24
C ARG A 6 -40.33 -2.61 -85.96
N VAL A 7 -40.59 -3.72 -85.27
CA VAL A 7 -40.58 -5.06 -85.87
C VAL A 7 -41.77 -5.19 -86.82
N LEU A 8 -42.95 -4.76 -86.37
CA LEU A 8 -44.17 -4.80 -87.16
C LEU A 8 -44.13 -3.85 -88.36
N ALA A 9 -43.62 -2.62 -88.19
CA ALA A 9 -43.42 -1.70 -89.31
C ALA A 9 -42.40 -2.24 -90.32
N GLY A 10 -41.37 -2.97 -89.84
CA GLY A 10 -40.43 -3.67 -90.71
C GLY A 10 -41.12 -4.72 -91.58
N ILE A 11 -41.96 -5.57 -90.97
CA ILE A 11 -42.73 -6.60 -91.69
C ILE A 11 -43.70 -5.95 -92.69
N LEU A 12 -44.47 -4.94 -92.26
CA LEU A 12 -45.43 -4.21 -93.11
C LEU A 12 -44.75 -3.48 -94.28
N ALA A 13 -43.58 -2.87 -94.06
CA ALA A 13 -42.84 -2.18 -95.12
C ALA A 13 -42.34 -3.15 -96.19
N VAL A 14 -41.86 -4.34 -95.80
CA VAL A 14 -41.47 -5.40 -96.74
C VAL A 14 -42.66 -5.83 -97.59
N LEU A 15 -43.82 -6.07 -96.97
CA LEU A 15 -45.04 -6.48 -97.66
C LEU A 15 -45.55 -5.42 -98.66
N LEU A 16 -45.61 -4.15 -98.24
CA LEU A 16 -46.04 -3.05 -99.10
C LEU A 16 -45.10 -2.85 -100.31
N SER A 17 -43.78 -3.02 -100.13
CA SER A 17 -42.80 -2.88 -101.20
C SER A 17 -42.90 -4.00 -102.26
N ALA A 18 -43.23 -5.22 -101.83
CA ALA A 18 -43.40 -6.36 -102.72
C ALA A 18 -44.75 -6.32 -103.48
N GLY A 19 -45.81 -5.77 -102.90
CA GLY A 19 -47.12 -5.64 -103.55
C GLY A 19 -47.21 -4.55 -104.63
N CYS A 20 -46.51 -3.40 -104.45
CA CYS A 20 -46.66 -2.24 -105.34
C CYS A 20 -45.80 -2.30 -106.62
N THR A 21 -44.76 -3.14 -106.67
CA THR A 21 -43.83 -3.21 -107.81
C THR A 21 -44.41 -3.88 -109.06
N GLY A 22 -45.44 -4.74 -108.91
CA GLY A 22 -46.12 -5.41 -110.04
C GLY A 22 -47.16 -4.55 -110.77
N LEU A 23 -47.86 -3.65 -110.07
CA LEU A 23 -48.93 -2.81 -110.64
C LEU A 23 -48.41 -1.64 -111.48
N TYR A 24 -47.21 -1.15 -111.17
CA TYR A 24 -46.57 -0.06 -111.93
C TYR A 24 -46.15 -0.51 -113.36
N ALA A 25 -45.85 -1.79 -113.57
CA ALA A 25 -45.44 -2.33 -114.86
C ALA A 25 -46.62 -2.55 -115.84
N ALA A 26 -47.83 -2.81 -115.33
CA ALA A 26 -49.02 -3.06 -116.13
C ALA A 26 -49.68 -1.77 -116.70
N ALA A 27 -49.46 -0.62 -116.07
CA ALA A 27 -50.05 0.65 -116.52
C ALA A 27 -49.26 1.37 -117.63
N GLN A 28 -48.07 0.89 -118.00
CA GLN A 28 -47.20 1.48 -119.05
C GLN A 28 -47.21 0.75 -120.40
N SER A 29 -47.87 -0.41 -120.54
CA SER A 29 -47.70 -1.29 -121.70
C SER A 29 -48.50 -0.93 -122.97
N ASP A 30 -49.31 0.14 -122.96
CA ASP A 30 -50.14 0.54 -124.12
C ASP A 30 -49.56 1.67 -125.01
N SER A 31 -48.26 1.98 -124.91
CA SER A 31 -47.59 2.83 -125.91
C SER A 31 -46.14 2.41 -126.21
N SER A 32 -45.99 1.79 -127.39
CA SER A 32 -44.78 1.65 -128.22
C SER A 32 -43.49 1.01 -127.67
N SER A 33 -43.21 -0.17 -128.22
CA SER A 33 -41.94 -0.71 -128.74
C SER A 33 -40.66 -0.77 -127.88
N ALA A 34 -40.31 -2.02 -127.58
CA ALA A 34 -39.05 -2.71 -127.91
C ALA A 34 -37.71 -2.28 -127.26
N ALA A 35 -37.03 -3.35 -126.82
CA ALA A 35 -35.59 -3.54 -126.71
C ALA A 35 -34.88 -3.10 -125.42
N ASP A 36 -34.77 -4.11 -124.57
CA ASP A 36 -33.50 -4.69 -124.12
C ASP A 36 -32.93 -4.28 -122.76
N SER A 37 -32.60 -5.38 -122.10
CA SER A 37 -32.05 -5.61 -120.78
C SER A 37 -30.66 -5.01 -120.60
N THR A 38 -30.34 -4.63 -119.36
CA THR A 38 -29.20 -5.20 -118.63
C THR A 38 -29.24 -4.78 -117.17
N ALA A 39 -29.40 -5.79 -116.31
CA ALA A 39 -29.20 -5.70 -114.88
C ALA A 39 -27.69 -5.59 -114.55
N SER A 40 -27.32 -4.84 -113.52
CA SER A 40 -26.24 -5.25 -112.63
C SER A 40 -26.30 -4.52 -111.28
N THR A 41 -26.76 -5.27 -110.30
CA THR A 41 -26.31 -5.39 -108.90
C THR A 41 -25.16 -4.51 -108.42
N THR A 42 -25.29 -3.95 -107.21
CA THR A 42 -24.16 -3.85 -106.28
C THR A 42 -24.58 -4.17 -104.85
N LYS A 43 -23.78 -5.04 -104.25
CA LYS A 43 -23.92 -5.72 -102.96
C LYS A 43 -23.62 -4.81 -101.77
N SER A 44 -24.22 -5.21 -100.65
CA SER A 44 -23.91 -4.91 -99.25
C SER A 44 -22.43 -4.96 -98.87
N GLU A 45 -22.08 -4.18 -97.86
CA GLU A 45 -21.02 -4.49 -96.90
C GLU A 45 -21.63 -4.83 -95.53
N SER A 46 -21.31 -6.02 -95.04
CA SER A 46 -21.62 -6.55 -93.72
C SER A 46 -20.33 -6.65 -92.91
N ASP A 47 -20.30 -6.08 -91.70
CA ASP A 47 -19.23 -6.34 -90.73
C ASP A 47 -19.57 -7.56 -89.87
N LYS A 48 -18.60 -8.49 -89.84
CA LYS A 48 -18.64 -9.79 -89.18
C LYS A 48 -18.56 -9.67 -87.66
N LYS A 49 -19.30 -10.52 -86.96
CA LYS A 49 -18.96 -10.98 -85.62
C LYS A 49 -18.94 -12.50 -85.59
N ASP A 50 -17.78 -13.06 -85.27
CA ASP A 50 -17.53 -14.47 -85.10
C ASP A 50 -18.35 -15.06 -83.94
N THR A 51 -19.04 -16.17 -84.18
CA THR A 51 -19.07 -17.32 -83.26
C THR A 51 -19.52 -18.56 -84.04
N LYS A 52 -18.68 -19.59 -83.95
CA LYS A 52 -18.91 -20.93 -84.50
C LYS A 52 -20.07 -21.61 -83.78
N ASP A 53 -21.04 -22.10 -84.53
CA ASP A 53 -21.60 -23.45 -84.36
C ASP A 53 -22.52 -23.79 -85.54
N THR A 54 -21.98 -24.46 -86.55
CA THR A 54 -22.76 -25.08 -87.62
C THR A 54 -22.94 -26.56 -87.32
N LYS A 55 -24.16 -26.91 -86.89
CA LYS A 55 -24.72 -28.24 -87.04
C LYS A 55 -24.87 -28.58 -88.52
N LYS A 56 -24.51 -29.83 -88.80
CA LYS A 56 -24.73 -30.70 -89.95
C LYS A 56 -25.93 -30.31 -90.86
N ALA A 57 -25.63 -30.01 -92.12
CA ALA A 57 -26.59 -29.97 -93.22
C ALA A 57 -27.10 -31.39 -93.54
N ASP A 58 -28.41 -31.52 -93.73
CA ASP A 58 -29.03 -32.72 -94.29
C ASP A 58 -30.07 -32.31 -95.34
N LYS A 59 -29.89 -32.92 -96.52
CA LYS A 59 -30.86 -33.26 -97.59
C LYS A 59 -31.51 -32.18 -98.47
N SER A 60 -31.13 -32.29 -99.75
CA SER A 60 -32.00 -32.59 -100.90
C SER A 60 -33.49 -32.30 -100.79
N ASP A 61 -34.03 -31.57 -101.75
CA ASP A 61 -34.94 -32.19 -102.72
C ASP A 61 -35.01 -31.40 -104.02
N SER A 62 -35.17 -32.13 -105.12
CA SER A 62 -35.31 -31.62 -106.49
C SER A 62 -36.78 -31.28 -106.74
N ASP A 63 -37.11 -30.00 -106.86
CA ASP A 63 -38.45 -29.57 -107.27
C ASP A 63 -38.70 -29.97 -108.72
N THR A 64 -39.58 -30.97 -108.88
CA THR A 64 -40.24 -31.27 -110.16
C THR A 64 -41.45 -30.34 -110.21
N GLU A 65 -41.55 -29.44 -111.18
CA GLU A 65 -42.67 -28.47 -111.26
C GLU A 65 -44.03 -29.18 -111.16
N LYS A 66 -44.82 -28.82 -110.13
CA LYS A 66 -46.13 -29.40 -109.84
C LYS A 66 -47.22 -28.76 -110.68
N GLN A 67 -48.32 -29.49 -110.87
CA GLN A 67 -49.54 -28.95 -111.45
C GLN A 67 -50.03 -27.76 -110.61
N ALA A 68 -50.40 -26.67 -111.27
CA ALA A 68 -50.85 -25.45 -110.60
C ALA A 68 -52.12 -24.87 -111.26
N LYS A 69 -52.95 -24.23 -110.46
CA LYS A 69 -54.15 -23.51 -110.89
C LYS A 69 -54.02 -22.04 -110.50
N GLU A 70 -54.05 -21.14 -111.47
CA GLU A 70 -54.13 -19.70 -111.22
C GLU A 70 -55.53 -19.19 -111.58
N GLU A 71 -56.22 -18.64 -110.61
CA GLU A 71 -57.55 -18.08 -110.78
C GLU A 71 -57.49 -16.55 -110.77
N THR A 72 -58.07 -15.94 -111.80
CA THR A 72 -58.34 -14.50 -111.84
C THR A 72 -59.84 -14.31 -111.81
N VAL A 73 -60.35 -13.84 -110.68
CA VAL A 73 -61.77 -13.54 -110.47
C VAL A 73 -62.02 -12.10 -110.88
N TYR A 74 -62.52 -11.90 -112.10
CA TYR A 74 -62.97 -10.60 -112.57
C TYR A 74 -64.35 -10.30 -111.98
N VAL A 75 -64.42 -9.26 -111.16
CA VAL A 75 -65.65 -8.75 -110.56
C VAL A 75 -66.04 -7.48 -111.29
N ILE A 76 -66.98 -7.58 -112.22
CA ILE A 76 -67.51 -6.43 -112.93
C ILE A 76 -68.57 -5.79 -112.04
N THR A 77 -68.40 -4.51 -111.78
CA THR A 77 -69.27 -3.72 -110.91
C THR A 77 -69.82 -2.53 -111.67
N ASP A 78 -71.00 -2.06 -111.26
CA ASP A 78 -71.45 -0.73 -111.66
C ASP A 78 -70.54 0.34 -111.04
N ALA A 79 -70.73 1.61 -111.42
CA ALA A 79 -69.88 2.69 -110.95
C ALA A 79 -69.89 2.86 -109.41
N SER A 80 -70.90 2.36 -108.69
CA SER A 80 -70.98 2.38 -107.22
C SER A 80 -70.30 1.18 -106.56
N GLY A 81 -69.74 0.25 -107.32
CA GLY A 81 -69.14 -0.99 -106.82
C GLY A 81 -70.16 -2.12 -106.63
N ASN A 82 -71.43 -1.97 -107.03
CA ASN A 82 -72.38 -3.08 -106.94
C ASN A 82 -72.05 -4.11 -108.01
N LYS A 83 -71.86 -5.36 -107.58
CA LYS A 83 -71.58 -6.50 -108.45
C LYS A 83 -72.69 -6.68 -109.49
N THR A 84 -72.32 -6.59 -110.77
CA THR A 84 -73.21 -6.93 -111.88
C THR A 84 -72.92 -8.33 -112.39
N LYS A 85 -71.65 -8.72 -112.45
CA LYS A 85 -71.21 -10.01 -112.99
C LYS A 85 -69.87 -10.43 -112.41
N THR A 86 -69.71 -11.70 -112.07
CA THR A 86 -68.41 -12.27 -111.71
C THR A 86 -68.01 -13.34 -112.72
N VAL A 87 -66.82 -13.17 -113.28
CA VAL A 87 -66.21 -14.07 -114.24
C VAL A 87 -64.94 -14.60 -113.62
N VAL A 88 -64.85 -15.91 -113.44
CA VAL A 88 -63.62 -16.54 -112.96
C VAL A 88 -62.91 -17.10 -114.17
N SER A 89 -61.70 -16.60 -114.42
CA SER A 89 -60.78 -17.10 -115.43
C SER A 89 -59.76 -17.98 -114.72
N SER A 90 -59.77 -19.27 -115.04
CA SER A 90 -58.87 -20.26 -114.47
C SER A 90 -57.82 -20.66 -115.51
N TRP A 91 -56.56 -20.56 -115.13
CA TRP A 91 -55.43 -21.09 -115.87
C TRP A 91 -54.91 -22.33 -115.14
N LEU A 92 -55.18 -23.49 -115.73
CA LEU A 92 -54.60 -24.76 -115.30
C LEU A 92 -53.28 -24.98 -116.03
N LYS A 93 -52.20 -24.93 -115.26
CA LYS A 93 -50.86 -25.22 -115.76
C LYS A 93 -50.64 -26.72 -115.80
N ASN A 94 -50.17 -27.20 -116.93
CA ASN A 94 -49.87 -28.60 -117.18
C ASN A 94 -48.37 -28.81 -117.48
N PRO A 95 -47.45 -28.46 -116.55
CA PRO A 95 -46.01 -28.57 -116.81
C PRO A 95 -45.56 -30.02 -117.06
N GLN A 96 -46.36 -31.00 -116.63
CA GLN A 96 -46.10 -32.43 -116.87
C GLN A 96 -46.58 -32.92 -118.24
N GLY A 97 -47.30 -32.10 -119.01
CA GLY A 97 -47.79 -32.44 -120.35
C GLY A 97 -48.75 -33.64 -120.37
N VAL A 98 -49.52 -33.85 -119.30
CA VAL A 98 -50.47 -34.96 -119.24
C VAL A 98 -51.61 -34.72 -120.21
N LYS A 99 -52.11 -35.77 -120.88
CA LYS A 99 -53.19 -35.64 -121.87
C LYS A 99 -54.58 -35.44 -121.25
N LYS A 100 -54.72 -35.74 -119.96
CA LYS A 100 -55.93 -35.55 -119.18
C LYS A 100 -55.59 -34.80 -117.92
N LEU A 101 -56.22 -33.66 -117.72
CA LEU A 101 -55.98 -32.79 -116.58
C LEU A 101 -57.25 -32.73 -115.73
N GLU A 102 -57.11 -33.05 -114.45
CA GLU A 102 -58.21 -32.95 -113.49
C GLU A 102 -58.19 -31.57 -112.83
N ASP A 103 -59.38 -31.01 -112.64
CA ASP A 103 -59.61 -29.78 -111.91
C ASP A 103 -60.92 -29.88 -111.13
N VAL A 104 -61.10 -28.97 -110.18
CA VAL A 104 -62.36 -28.75 -109.46
C VAL A 104 -62.81 -27.31 -109.71
N SER A 105 -64.06 -27.12 -110.09
CA SER A 105 -64.64 -25.81 -110.30
C SER A 105 -66.14 -25.84 -110.03
N ASP A 106 -66.60 -24.93 -109.18
CA ASP A 106 -68.03 -24.69 -108.90
C ASP A 106 -68.67 -23.67 -109.88
N LEU A 107 -67.99 -23.36 -110.99
CA LEU A 107 -68.46 -22.37 -111.96
C LEU A 107 -69.55 -22.89 -112.90
N THR A 108 -70.38 -21.96 -113.36
CA THR A 108 -71.44 -22.19 -114.35
C THR A 108 -71.05 -21.64 -115.72
N ASP A 109 -71.64 -22.18 -116.79
CA ASP A 109 -71.35 -21.87 -118.19
C ASP A 109 -69.84 -21.82 -118.50
N ILE A 110 -69.15 -22.91 -118.16
CA ILE A 110 -67.71 -23.05 -118.37
C ILE A 110 -67.40 -23.13 -119.86
N GLU A 111 -66.56 -22.21 -120.32
CA GLU A 111 -66.07 -22.11 -121.69
C GLU A 111 -64.54 -22.17 -121.69
N ASN A 112 -63.98 -23.02 -122.56
CA ASN A 112 -62.57 -22.90 -122.93
C ASN A 112 -62.38 -21.61 -123.73
N VAL A 113 -61.43 -20.76 -123.33
CA VAL A 113 -61.27 -19.42 -123.92
C VAL A 113 -60.10 -19.31 -124.89
N LYS A 114 -59.22 -20.30 -124.95
CA LYS A 114 -57.97 -20.19 -125.73
C LYS A 114 -57.81 -21.29 -126.77
N THR A 115 -58.39 -22.45 -126.53
CA THR A 115 -58.19 -23.65 -127.35
C THR A 115 -59.52 -24.36 -127.62
N ASP A 116 -59.52 -25.28 -128.59
CA ASP A 116 -60.71 -26.02 -129.01
C ASP A 116 -60.93 -27.32 -128.20
N GLU A 117 -60.12 -27.57 -127.16
CA GLU A 117 -60.25 -28.78 -126.35
C GLU A 117 -61.51 -28.75 -125.47
N GLY A 118 -62.23 -29.87 -125.46
CA GLY A 118 -63.41 -30.07 -124.62
C GLY A 118 -63.08 -30.60 -123.22
N PHE A 119 -64.10 -30.58 -122.35
CA PHE A 119 -64.04 -31.18 -121.01
C PHE A 119 -65.26 -32.05 -120.73
N THR A 120 -65.11 -32.92 -119.74
CA THR A 120 -66.22 -33.66 -119.12
C THR A 120 -66.39 -33.16 -117.69
N ALA A 121 -67.62 -32.78 -117.30
CA ALA A 121 -67.95 -32.40 -115.93
C ALA A 121 -68.72 -33.52 -115.21
N ASN A 122 -68.36 -33.78 -113.95
CA ASN A 122 -69.09 -34.64 -113.04
C ASN A 122 -69.18 -33.99 -111.66
N GLY A 123 -70.31 -33.34 -111.37
CA GLY A 123 -70.40 -32.39 -110.27
C GLY A 123 -69.41 -31.25 -110.47
N ASP A 124 -68.69 -30.88 -109.41
CA ASP A 124 -67.68 -29.82 -109.46
C ASP A 124 -66.34 -30.31 -110.05
N LYS A 125 -66.20 -31.60 -110.36
CA LYS A 125 -64.97 -32.14 -110.94
C LYS A 125 -64.97 -31.99 -112.47
N LEU A 126 -63.94 -31.34 -112.99
CA LEU A 126 -63.69 -31.18 -114.42
C LEU A 126 -62.56 -32.12 -114.86
N THR A 127 -62.71 -32.75 -116.02
CA THR A 127 -61.63 -33.48 -116.70
C THR A 127 -61.46 -32.92 -118.09
N TRP A 128 -60.33 -32.26 -118.33
CA TRP A 128 -59.96 -31.65 -119.59
C TRP A 128 -59.11 -32.61 -120.44
N ASP A 129 -59.40 -32.71 -121.74
CA ASP A 129 -58.57 -33.45 -122.69
C ASP A 129 -57.54 -32.51 -123.33
N THR A 130 -56.38 -32.34 -122.72
CA THR A 130 -55.53 -31.14 -122.92
C THR A 130 -54.46 -31.24 -124.02
N GLU A 131 -54.38 -32.35 -124.77
CA GLU A 131 -53.26 -32.66 -125.69
C GLU A 131 -51.83 -32.40 -125.14
N GLY A 132 -51.68 -32.27 -123.81
CA GLY A 132 -50.42 -31.92 -123.14
C GLY A 132 -50.15 -30.42 -122.95
N GLY A 133 -51.07 -29.54 -123.34
CA GLY A 133 -51.02 -28.10 -123.11
C GLY A 133 -51.69 -27.66 -121.80
N ASP A 134 -51.55 -26.37 -121.51
CA ASP A 134 -52.30 -25.67 -120.45
C ASP A 134 -53.76 -25.46 -120.87
N ILE A 135 -54.65 -25.39 -119.89
CA ILE A 135 -56.06 -25.06 -120.12
C ILE A 135 -56.37 -23.69 -119.55
N TYR A 136 -57.07 -22.89 -120.35
CA TYR A 136 -57.62 -21.62 -119.94
C TYR A 136 -59.12 -21.70 -120.12
N TYR A 137 -59.86 -21.67 -119.03
CA TYR A 137 -61.31 -21.64 -119.08
C TYR A 137 -61.84 -20.47 -118.27
N LYS A 138 -62.99 -19.96 -118.68
CA LYS A 138 -63.76 -19.01 -117.88
C LYS A 138 -65.09 -19.63 -117.51
N GLY A 139 -65.65 -19.20 -116.40
CA GLY A 139 -67.03 -19.48 -116.02
C GLY A 139 -67.58 -18.36 -115.15
N TYR A 140 -68.86 -18.48 -114.80
CA TYR A 140 -69.58 -17.50 -114.01
C TYR A 140 -69.99 -18.07 -112.65
N THR A 141 -70.09 -17.19 -111.66
CA THR A 141 -70.53 -17.57 -110.31
C THR A 141 -71.20 -16.40 -109.61
N ASP A 142 -72.18 -16.70 -108.77
CA ASP A 142 -72.85 -15.72 -107.90
C ASP A 142 -72.32 -15.72 -106.46
N LYS A 143 -71.28 -16.53 -106.19
CA LYS A 143 -70.67 -16.69 -104.85
C LYS A 143 -70.31 -15.34 -104.23
N ALA A 144 -70.45 -15.26 -102.91
CA ALA A 144 -70.05 -14.09 -102.15
C ALA A 144 -68.54 -13.86 -102.30
N LEU A 145 -68.14 -12.60 -102.44
CA LEU A 145 -66.74 -12.24 -102.59
C LEU A 145 -66.08 -12.14 -101.21
N PRO A 146 -64.79 -12.50 -101.09
CA PRO A 146 -64.09 -12.40 -99.81
C PRO A 146 -63.92 -10.95 -99.35
N VAL A 147 -63.87 -10.01 -100.30
CA VAL A 147 -63.83 -8.58 -100.02
C VAL A 147 -64.86 -7.88 -100.91
N ASP A 148 -65.79 -7.13 -100.32
CA ASP A 148 -66.70 -6.28 -101.09
C ASP A 148 -66.05 -4.92 -101.37
N VAL A 149 -66.27 -4.38 -102.56
CA VAL A 149 -65.86 -3.02 -102.94
C VAL A 149 -67.09 -2.12 -102.98
N LYS A 150 -67.03 -0.97 -102.32
CA LYS A 150 -68.03 0.09 -102.43
C LYS A 150 -67.36 1.38 -102.88
N VAL A 151 -67.89 1.98 -103.94
CA VAL A 151 -67.39 3.25 -104.46
C VAL A 151 -68.39 4.36 -104.19
N THR A 152 -67.95 5.39 -103.45
CA THR A 152 -68.76 6.55 -103.09
C THR A 152 -68.20 7.80 -103.76
N TYR A 153 -69.08 8.58 -104.38
CA TYR A 153 -68.73 9.85 -105.03
C TYR A 153 -69.35 11.00 -104.27
N THR A 154 -68.57 12.05 -104.01
CA THR A 154 -69.10 13.31 -103.48
C THR A 154 -68.62 14.48 -104.33
N LEU A 155 -69.54 15.30 -104.84
CA LEU A 155 -69.22 16.53 -105.57
C LEU A 155 -69.51 17.74 -104.68
N ASP A 156 -68.54 18.62 -104.52
CA ASP A 156 -68.58 19.80 -103.63
C ASP A 156 -69.02 19.44 -102.19
N GLY A 157 -68.55 18.29 -101.70
CA GLY A 157 -68.85 17.76 -100.37
C GLY A 157 -70.25 17.15 -100.20
N LYS A 158 -71.03 16.99 -101.27
CA LYS A 158 -72.33 16.29 -101.23
C LYS A 158 -72.24 14.98 -102.01
N GLU A 159 -72.72 13.90 -101.39
CA GLU A 159 -72.84 12.60 -102.06
C GLU A 159 -73.72 12.71 -103.29
N ILE A 160 -73.25 12.12 -104.38
CA ILE A 160 -73.89 12.17 -105.69
C ILE A 160 -73.88 10.77 -106.31
N LYS A 161 -75.00 10.40 -106.95
CA LYS A 161 -75.09 9.13 -107.65
C LYS A 161 -74.25 9.17 -108.93
N PRO A 162 -73.66 8.03 -109.35
CA PRO A 162 -72.89 7.98 -110.59
C PRO A 162 -73.66 8.49 -111.82
N GLU A 163 -74.93 8.09 -111.97
CA GLU A 163 -75.80 8.52 -113.09
C GLU A 163 -75.99 10.04 -113.17
N ASP A 164 -75.90 10.74 -112.04
CA ASP A 164 -76.08 12.18 -111.95
C ASP A 164 -74.74 12.94 -112.05
N LEU A 165 -73.60 12.25 -112.10
CA LEU A 165 -72.28 12.88 -112.05
C LEU A 165 -71.73 13.20 -113.45
N ALA A 166 -72.12 12.44 -114.47
CA ALA A 166 -71.68 12.64 -115.85
C ALA A 166 -71.87 14.10 -116.32
N GLY A 167 -70.81 14.69 -116.88
CA GLY A 167 -70.78 16.07 -117.36
C GLY A 167 -70.77 17.17 -116.29
N LYS A 168 -70.78 16.84 -115.00
CA LYS A 168 -70.71 17.86 -113.94
C LYS A 168 -69.28 18.35 -113.72
N SER A 169 -69.17 19.56 -113.19
CA SER A 169 -67.89 20.17 -112.81
C SER A 169 -67.95 20.59 -111.34
N GLY A 170 -66.84 20.46 -110.62
CA GLY A 170 -66.74 20.79 -109.19
C GLY A 170 -65.62 20.00 -108.50
N LYS A 171 -65.54 20.06 -107.17
CA LYS A 171 -64.56 19.27 -106.41
C LYS A 171 -65.11 17.89 -106.11
N LEU A 172 -64.58 16.87 -106.77
CA LEU A 172 -64.94 15.47 -106.60
C LEU A 172 -64.07 14.79 -105.55
N THR A 173 -64.68 13.99 -104.70
CA THR A 173 -63.99 12.95 -103.92
C THR A 173 -64.56 11.60 -104.33
N VAL A 174 -63.66 10.65 -104.60
CA VAL A 174 -64.01 9.26 -104.89
C VAL A 174 -63.34 8.38 -103.85
N ARG A 175 -64.14 7.56 -103.17
CA ARG A 175 -63.70 6.70 -102.09
C ARG A 175 -64.05 5.25 -102.39
N TYR A 176 -63.06 4.39 -102.31
CA TYR A 176 -63.16 2.94 -102.40
C TYR A 176 -63.02 2.35 -100.99
N ASP A 177 -64.15 1.91 -100.44
CA ASP A 177 -64.18 1.19 -99.16
C ASP A 177 -64.17 -0.32 -99.43
N TYR A 178 -63.36 -1.04 -98.65
CA TYR A 178 -63.24 -2.49 -98.71
C TYR A 178 -63.79 -3.13 -97.46
N THR A 179 -64.75 -4.05 -97.63
CA THR A 179 -65.27 -4.83 -96.51
C THR A 179 -64.75 -6.25 -96.61
N ASN A 180 -63.80 -6.61 -95.74
CA ASN A 180 -63.27 -7.97 -95.66
C ASN A 180 -64.24 -8.87 -94.88
N ASN A 181 -64.88 -9.81 -95.58
CA ASN A 181 -65.83 -10.75 -95.02
C ASN A 181 -65.17 -12.08 -94.63
N ASP A 182 -63.90 -12.26 -94.97
CA ASP A 182 -63.17 -13.52 -94.81
C ASP A 182 -62.37 -13.52 -93.49
N LYS A 183 -62.86 -14.28 -92.51
CA LYS A 183 -62.27 -14.34 -91.17
C LYS A 183 -62.23 -15.75 -90.60
N LYS A 184 -61.21 -16.01 -89.79
CA LYS A 184 -60.99 -17.25 -89.04
C LYS A 184 -60.88 -16.96 -87.56
N THR A 185 -61.52 -17.78 -86.72
CA THR A 185 -61.38 -17.67 -85.27
C THR A 185 -60.27 -18.61 -84.79
N VAL A 186 -59.19 -18.05 -84.24
CA VAL A 186 -58.04 -18.79 -83.69
C VAL A 186 -57.88 -18.55 -82.19
N LYS A 187 -57.01 -19.32 -81.51
CA LYS A 187 -56.63 -19.05 -80.12
C LYS A 187 -55.29 -18.34 -80.08
N ILE A 188 -55.27 -17.14 -79.50
CA ILE A 188 -54.06 -16.36 -79.23
C ILE A 188 -53.97 -16.19 -77.72
N ASN A 189 -52.85 -16.57 -77.08
CA ASN A 189 -52.67 -16.49 -75.62
C ASN A 189 -53.88 -17.07 -74.82
N GLY A 190 -54.44 -18.20 -75.27
CA GLY A 190 -55.58 -18.86 -74.62
C GLY A 190 -56.96 -18.20 -74.85
N LYS A 191 -57.04 -17.04 -75.53
CA LYS A 191 -58.28 -16.33 -75.85
C LYS A 191 -58.71 -16.58 -77.30
N LYS A 192 -60.02 -16.76 -77.54
CA LYS A 192 -60.59 -16.84 -78.90
C LYS A 192 -60.56 -15.45 -79.56
N THR A 193 -59.93 -15.35 -80.72
CA THR A 193 -59.70 -14.10 -81.46
C THR A 193 -60.04 -14.30 -82.93
N ASP A 194 -60.81 -13.38 -83.50
CA ASP A 194 -61.09 -13.35 -84.94
C ASP A 194 -59.91 -12.71 -85.69
N ILE A 195 -59.38 -13.40 -86.69
CA ILE A 195 -58.31 -12.97 -87.60
C ILE A 195 -58.88 -12.94 -89.02
N TYR A 196 -58.81 -11.79 -89.66
CA TYR A 196 -59.22 -11.60 -91.06
C TYR A 196 -58.11 -12.09 -92.00
N VAL A 197 -58.50 -12.78 -93.08
CA VAL A 197 -57.57 -13.18 -94.14
C VAL A 197 -56.98 -11.90 -94.75
N PRO A 198 -55.65 -11.75 -94.80
CA PRO A 198 -55.04 -10.48 -95.12
C PRO A 198 -55.02 -10.24 -96.64
N TYR A 199 -56.08 -9.64 -97.18
CA TYR A 199 -56.11 -9.22 -98.58
C TYR A 199 -55.45 -7.86 -98.76
N LEU A 200 -54.46 -7.76 -99.64
CA LEU A 200 -53.96 -6.50 -100.17
C LEU A 200 -54.87 -6.06 -101.32
N MET A 201 -55.59 -4.96 -101.12
CA MET A 201 -56.43 -4.28 -102.11
C MET A 201 -55.62 -3.17 -102.76
N ALA A 202 -55.37 -3.25 -104.06
CA ALA A 202 -54.60 -2.26 -104.79
C ALA A 202 -55.41 -1.69 -105.96
N THR A 203 -55.77 -0.42 -105.85
CA THR A 203 -56.69 0.26 -106.78
C THR A 203 -55.95 1.20 -107.70
N THR A 204 -56.23 1.05 -108.99
CA THR A 204 -55.73 1.92 -110.04
C THR A 204 -56.87 2.56 -110.81
N ALA A 205 -56.71 3.85 -111.11
CA ALA A 205 -57.64 4.62 -111.94
C ALA A 205 -56.85 5.56 -112.83
N ILE A 206 -57.26 5.69 -114.10
CA ILE A 206 -56.66 6.61 -115.07
C ILE A 206 -57.53 7.87 -115.11
N LEU A 207 -56.93 9.00 -114.78
CA LEU A 207 -57.56 10.31 -114.69
C LEU A 207 -57.03 11.18 -115.84
N ASP A 208 -57.91 11.57 -116.77
CA ASP A 208 -57.55 12.45 -117.90
C ASP A 208 -57.27 13.87 -117.39
N THR A 209 -56.12 14.45 -117.74
CA THR A 209 -55.74 15.80 -117.29
C THR A 209 -56.62 16.93 -117.84
N ASN A 210 -57.40 16.67 -118.89
CA ASN A 210 -58.41 17.62 -119.39
C ASN A 210 -59.68 17.64 -118.53
N VAL A 211 -59.95 16.55 -117.82
CA VAL A 211 -61.14 16.37 -116.95
C VAL A 211 -60.76 16.60 -115.49
N TYR A 212 -59.65 16.05 -115.03
CA TYR A 212 -59.21 16.05 -113.64
C TYR A 212 -58.01 16.98 -113.44
N SER A 213 -58.09 17.85 -112.44
CA SER A 213 -57.01 18.72 -111.98
C SER A 213 -56.92 18.70 -110.46
N ASN A 214 -55.77 19.12 -109.90
CA ASN A 214 -55.54 19.16 -108.45
C ASN A 214 -55.85 17.83 -107.73
N VAL A 215 -55.40 16.71 -108.30
CA VAL A 215 -55.66 15.38 -107.75
C VAL A 215 -54.78 15.14 -106.52
N GLU A 216 -55.41 14.79 -105.40
CA GLU A 216 -54.77 14.35 -104.16
C GLU A 216 -55.25 12.95 -103.81
N VAL A 217 -54.34 12.07 -103.38
CA VAL A 217 -54.66 10.69 -102.99
C VAL A 217 -54.32 10.44 -101.53
N THR A 218 -55.26 9.84 -100.81
CA THR A 218 -55.09 9.28 -99.48
C THR A 218 -54.80 7.79 -99.62
N ASN A 219 -53.79 7.28 -98.89
CA ASN A 219 -53.37 5.88 -98.92
C ASN A 219 -52.92 5.37 -100.30
N GLY A 220 -52.27 6.24 -101.06
CA GLY A 220 -51.80 5.90 -102.39
C GLY A 220 -50.78 6.88 -102.95
N LYS A 221 -50.47 6.72 -104.23
CA LYS A 221 -49.55 7.55 -104.99
C LYS A 221 -50.17 7.93 -106.32
N LEU A 222 -49.99 9.18 -106.68
CA LEU A 222 -50.35 9.71 -107.99
C LEU A 222 -49.10 9.75 -108.88
N ILE A 223 -49.23 9.28 -110.11
CA ILE A 223 -48.16 9.28 -111.12
C ILE A 223 -48.70 10.01 -112.36
N SER A 224 -47.99 11.01 -112.87
CA SER A 224 -48.41 11.78 -114.05
C SER A 224 -47.44 11.55 -115.20
N ASP A 225 -47.95 11.20 -116.39
CA ASP A 225 -47.15 11.09 -117.62
C ASP A 225 -47.20 12.37 -118.50
N GLY A 226 -48.03 13.34 -118.10
CA GLY A 226 -48.19 14.64 -118.74
C GLY A 226 -49.54 14.81 -119.43
N SER A 227 -50.13 13.75 -119.99
CA SER A 227 -51.48 13.78 -120.56
C SER A 227 -52.51 13.05 -119.70
N ARG A 228 -52.08 12.09 -118.87
CA ARG A 228 -52.91 11.33 -117.93
C ARG A 228 -52.26 11.26 -116.55
N GLN A 229 -53.09 11.10 -115.52
CA GLN A 229 -52.65 10.81 -114.16
C GLN A 229 -53.13 9.41 -113.77
N ILE A 230 -52.23 8.56 -113.31
CA ILE A 230 -52.50 7.21 -112.82
C ILE A 230 -52.48 7.26 -111.30
N LEU A 231 -53.63 6.96 -110.71
CA LEU A 231 -53.78 6.73 -109.28
C LEU A 231 -53.36 5.30 -108.95
N ILE A 232 -52.59 5.08 -107.89
CA ILE A 232 -52.36 3.75 -107.29
C ILE A 232 -52.57 3.86 -105.78
N GLY A 233 -53.69 3.35 -105.27
CA GLY A 233 -53.98 3.25 -103.84
C GLY A 233 -53.84 1.83 -103.30
N VAL A 234 -53.48 1.69 -102.03
CA VAL A 234 -53.39 0.38 -101.34
C VAL A 234 -54.17 0.39 -100.03
N ALA A 235 -54.84 -0.72 -99.74
CA ALA A 235 -55.53 -0.97 -98.48
C ALA A 235 -55.44 -2.44 -98.08
N MET A 236 -55.50 -2.73 -96.78
CA MET A 236 -55.45 -4.08 -96.19
C MET A 236 -56.59 -4.26 -95.17
N PRO A 237 -57.83 -4.40 -95.63
CA PRO A 237 -59.00 -4.38 -94.75
C PRO A 237 -58.97 -5.51 -93.71
N GLY A 238 -59.15 -5.14 -92.44
CA GLY A 238 -59.21 -6.03 -91.29
C GLY A 238 -57.86 -6.34 -90.63
N LEU A 239 -56.72 -5.96 -91.23
CA LEU A 239 -55.39 -6.32 -90.71
C LEU A 239 -55.08 -5.63 -89.37
N THR A 240 -55.51 -4.38 -89.19
CA THR A 240 -55.34 -3.61 -87.95
C THR A 240 -55.96 -4.34 -86.75
N LYS A 241 -57.13 -4.93 -86.96
CA LYS A 241 -57.87 -5.67 -85.93
C LYS A 241 -57.24 -7.04 -85.65
N SER A 242 -56.80 -7.75 -86.68
CA SER A 242 -56.12 -9.05 -86.54
C SER A 242 -54.84 -8.96 -85.71
N LEU A 243 -54.08 -7.86 -85.89
CA LEU A 243 -52.82 -7.60 -85.18
C LEU A 243 -53.00 -6.92 -83.82
N ASP A 244 -54.23 -6.61 -83.39
CA ASP A 244 -54.54 -5.90 -82.13
C ASP A 244 -53.96 -4.47 -82.04
N LEU A 245 -53.98 -3.74 -83.16
CA LEU A 245 -53.35 -2.42 -83.28
C LEU A 245 -54.34 -1.26 -83.18
N GLN A 246 -55.57 -1.50 -82.74
CA GLN A 246 -56.65 -0.52 -82.76
C GLN A 246 -56.34 0.76 -81.94
N ASP A 247 -55.56 0.61 -80.86
CA ASP A 247 -55.14 1.71 -79.98
C ASP A 247 -53.69 2.17 -80.24
N ASN A 248 -53.07 1.75 -81.34
CA ASN A 248 -51.66 2.05 -81.64
C ASN A 248 -51.54 3.30 -82.53
N GLU A 249 -51.07 4.41 -81.93
CA GLU A 249 -50.85 5.68 -82.65
C GLU A 249 -49.61 5.68 -83.58
N ASP A 250 -48.71 4.70 -83.47
CA ASP A 250 -47.43 4.68 -84.21
C ASP A 250 -47.51 3.93 -85.56
N ILE A 251 -48.53 3.10 -85.79
CA ILE A 251 -48.70 2.31 -87.03
C ILE A 251 -50.12 2.50 -87.56
N GLU A 252 -50.23 3.10 -88.74
CA GLU A 252 -51.49 3.23 -89.47
C GLU A 252 -51.48 2.32 -90.70
N ILE A 253 -52.35 1.30 -90.70
CA ILE A 253 -52.54 0.40 -91.84
C ILE A 253 -53.78 0.90 -92.61
N PRO A 254 -53.65 1.29 -93.89
CA PRO A 254 -54.78 1.75 -94.68
C PRO A 254 -55.89 0.72 -94.85
N GLU A 255 -57.15 1.11 -94.61
CA GLU A 255 -58.33 0.21 -94.75
C GLU A 255 -59.20 0.59 -95.98
N TYR A 256 -58.93 1.74 -96.62
CA TYR A 256 -59.66 2.27 -97.79
C TYR A 256 -58.72 3.07 -98.69
N VAL A 257 -59.12 3.28 -99.94
CA VAL A 257 -58.44 4.17 -100.90
C VAL A 257 -59.35 5.34 -101.23
N GLU A 258 -58.83 6.57 -101.21
CA GLU A 258 -59.62 7.77 -101.51
C GLU A 258 -58.78 8.75 -102.33
N PHE A 259 -59.39 9.40 -103.30
CA PHE A 259 -58.77 10.54 -103.97
C PHE A 259 -59.76 11.69 -104.13
N THR A 260 -59.22 12.90 -104.16
CA THR A 260 -59.99 14.12 -104.45
C THR A 260 -59.41 14.81 -105.67
N ALA A 261 -60.24 15.46 -106.47
CA ALA A 261 -59.87 16.13 -107.70
C ALA A 261 -60.86 17.25 -108.04
N ASP A 262 -60.39 18.34 -108.62
CA ASP A 262 -61.24 19.30 -109.30
C ASP A 262 -61.56 18.77 -110.70
N VAL A 263 -62.84 18.53 -110.98
CA VAL A 263 -63.30 17.94 -112.25
C VAL A 263 -64.03 18.96 -113.12
N LYS A 264 -63.83 18.87 -114.43
CA LYS A 264 -64.56 19.63 -115.45
C LYS A 264 -65.19 18.68 -116.46
N ASP A 265 -66.48 18.87 -116.73
CA ASP A 265 -67.26 18.05 -117.66
C ASP A 265 -67.09 16.53 -117.41
N PHE A 266 -67.21 16.12 -116.15
CA PHE A 266 -66.79 14.82 -115.64
C PHE A 266 -67.17 13.63 -116.51
N GLU A 267 -66.16 12.85 -116.85
CA GLU A 267 -66.24 11.50 -117.39
C GLU A 267 -65.15 10.69 -116.68
N SER A 268 -65.42 9.43 -116.37
CA SER A 268 -64.43 8.54 -115.76
C SER A 268 -64.09 7.40 -116.69
N THR A 269 -62.86 6.92 -116.60
CA THR A 269 -62.51 5.61 -117.15
C THR A 269 -62.80 4.52 -116.12
N THR A 270 -62.76 3.28 -116.58
CA THR A 270 -62.85 2.11 -115.72
C THR A 270 -61.73 2.11 -114.68
N ALA A 271 -62.08 1.94 -113.40
CA ALA A 271 -61.10 1.74 -112.34
C ALA A 271 -60.92 0.24 -112.06
N LEU A 272 -59.68 -0.18 -111.79
CA LEU A 272 -59.33 -1.56 -111.51
C LEU A 272 -58.81 -1.70 -110.07
N THR A 273 -59.39 -2.58 -109.26
CA THR A 273 -58.80 -2.98 -107.97
C THR A 273 -58.33 -4.42 -108.05
N VAL A 274 -57.06 -4.67 -107.77
CA VAL A 274 -56.51 -6.01 -107.61
C VAL A 274 -56.50 -6.38 -106.14
N ALA A 275 -57.11 -7.49 -105.76
CA ALA A 275 -57.04 -8.07 -104.42
C ALA A 275 -56.27 -9.39 -104.43
N THR A 276 -55.32 -9.54 -103.50
CA THR A 276 -54.59 -10.80 -103.30
C THR A 276 -54.19 -11.00 -101.84
N SER A 277 -54.32 -12.23 -101.34
CA SER A 277 -53.82 -12.67 -100.02
C SER A 277 -52.47 -13.40 -100.09
N ASP A 278 -52.02 -13.78 -101.29
CA ASP A 278 -50.85 -14.64 -101.52
C ASP A 278 -49.52 -14.02 -101.03
N ILE A 279 -49.47 -12.69 -100.88
CA ILE A 279 -48.28 -12.04 -100.33
C ILE A 279 -48.02 -12.40 -98.86
N PHE A 280 -49.06 -12.81 -98.12
CA PHE A 280 -48.96 -13.15 -96.70
C PHE A 280 -48.71 -14.64 -96.43
N SER A 281 -49.09 -15.54 -97.34
CA SER A 281 -48.77 -16.97 -97.25
C SER A 281 -47.25 -17.21 -97.34
N LYS A 282 -46.53 -16.33 -98.04
CA LYS A 282 -45.08 -16.40 -98.26
C LYS A 282 -44.23 -15.78 -97.15
N LEU A 283 -44.80 -15.38 -96.01
CA LEU A 283 -44.00 -14.95 -94.86
C LEU A 283 -43.20 -16.12 -94.27
N ASP A 284 -41.88 -16.01 -94.21
CA ASP A 284 -41.05 -16.93 -93.44
C ASP A 284 -40.97 -16.47 -91.97
N LEU A 285 -41.51 -17.27 -91.06
CA LEU A 285 -41.52 -17.03 -89.61
C LEU A 285 -40.68 -18.05 -88.83
N SER A 286 -39.96 -18.94 -89.52
CA SER A 286 -39.25 -20.07 -88.91
C SER A 286 -38.15 -19.63 -87.92
N ASP A 287 -37.46 -18.53 -88.18
CA ASP A 287 -36.42 -17.97 -87.30
C ASP A 287 -36.97 -17.35 -85.99
N ILE A 288 -38.29 -17.17 -85.86
CA ILE A 288 -38.94 -16.52 -84.71
C ILE A 288 -39.60 -17.57 -83.77
N GLY A 289 -39.62 -18.85 -84.17
CA GLY A 289 -40.28 -19.94 -83.45
C GLY A 289 -39.61 -20.41 -82.15
N ASP A 290 -38.35 -20.03 -81.88
CA ASP A 290 -37.60 -20.41 -80.66
C ASP A 290 -38.00 -19.61 -79.41
N ALA A 291 -39.26 -19.16 -79.34
CA ALA A 291 -39.76 -18.40 -78.21
C ALA A 291 -39.76 -19.27 -76.93
N ASP A 292 -40.18 -20.54 -77.01
CA ASP A 292 -40.37 -21.37 -75.82
C ASP A 292 -39.03 -21.70 -75.11
N ASP A 293 -37.92 -21.87 -75.83
CA ASP A 293 -36.58 -22.03 -75.25
C ASP A 293 -36.13 -20.80 -74.45
N LEU A 294 -36.58 -19.60 -74.84
CA LEU A 294 -36.30 -18.36 -74.12
C LEU A 294 -37.08 -18.27 -72.80
N GLN A 295 -38.29 -18.85 -72.72
CA GLN A 295 -39.09 -18.89 -71.49
C GLN A 295 -38.42 -19.75 -70.43
N ASP A 296 -38.00 -20.97 -70.80
CA ASP A 296 -37.33 -21.89 -69.87
C ASP A 296 -36.05 -21.27 -69.28
N LYS A 297 -35.30 -20.53 -70.09
CA LYS A 297 -34.09 -19.82 -69.64
C LYS A 297 -34.39 -18.63 -68.73
N LEU A 298 -35.51 -17.95 -68.91
CA LEU A 298 -35.95 -16.86 -68.03
C LEU A 298 -36.47 -17.39 -66.70
N ASP A 299 -37.13 -18.55 -66.68
CA ASP A 299 -37.58 -19.22 -65.45
C ASP A 299 -36.39 -19.77 -64.65
N GLU A 300 -35.43 -20.44 -65.30
CA GLU A 300 -34.16 -20.85 -64.66
C GLU A 300 -33.43 -19.65 -64.02
N LEU A 301 -33.42 -18.49 -64.70
CA LEU A 301 -32.82 -17.26 -64.20
C LEU A 301 -33.57 -16.70 -62.99
N SER A 302 -34.90 -16.80 -62.96
CA SER A 302 -35.74 -16.40 -61.83
C SER A 302 -35.46 -17.27 -60.60
N ASP A 303 -35.46 -18.59 -60.77
CA ASP A 303 -35.21 -19.53 -59.67
C ASP A 303 -33.80 -19.36 -59.09
N ALA A 304 -32.78 -19.20 -59.94
CA ALA A 304 -31.42 -18.91 -59.50
C ALA A 304 -31.32 -17.59 -58.72
N THR A 305 -32.14 -16.59 -59.11
CA THR A 305 -32.18 -15.30 -58.41
C THR A 305 -32.88 -15.44 -57.04
N ASP A 306 -33.86 -16.33 -56.91
CA ASP A 306 -34.53 -16.65 -55.63
C ASP A 306 -33.58 -17.28 -54.63
N GLU A 307 -32.80 -18.26 -55.07
CA GLU A 307 -31.74 -18.86 -54.25
C GLU A 307 -30.71 -17.81 -53.81
N LEU A 308 -30.36 -16.87 -54.70
CA LEU A 308 -29.43 -15.80 -54.39
C LEU A 308 -29.99 -14.78 -53.38
N VAL A 309 -31.29 -14.45 -53.47
CA VAL A 309 -31.99 -13.61 -52.48
C VAL A 309 -32.04 -14.31 -51.12
N ASP A 310 -32.37 -15.60 -51.06
CA ASP A 310 -32.37 -16.37 -49.81
C ASP A 310 -30.97 -16.50 -49.21
N GLY A 311 -29.96 -16.78 -50.06
CA GLY A 311 -28.56 -16.84 -49.67
C GLY A 311 -28.07 -15.53 -49.05
N THR A 312 -28.39 -14.39 -49.66
CA THR A 312 -28.03 -13.07 -49.12
C THR A 312 -28.82 -12.71 -47.86
N ALA A 313 -30.06 -13.18 -47.70
CA ALA A 313 -30.83 -13.05 -46.46
C ALA A 313 -30.20 -13.85 -45.30
N LYS A 314 -29.78 -15.10 -45.55
CA LYS A 314 -29.06 -15.93 -44.57
C LYS A 314 -27.71 -15.32 -44.19
N LEU A 315 -26.97 -14.79 -45.16
CA LEU A 315 -25.71 -14.08 -44.93
C LEU A 315 -25.92 -12.87 -44.01
N TYR A 316 -26.91 -12.02 -44.29
CA TYR A 316 -27.25 -10.88 -43.44
C TYR A 316 -27.62 -11.32 -42.01
N ALA A 317 -28.46 -12.36 -41.85
CA ALA A 317 -28.85 -12.86 -40.54
C ALA A 317 -27.65 -13.39 -39.72
N GLY A 318 -26.72 -14.11 -40.38
CA GLY A 318 -25.49 -14.59 -39.76
C GLY A 318 -24.59 -13.45 -39.29
N ILE A 319 -24.40 -12.42 -40.13
CA ILE A 319 -23.60 -11.25 -39.80
C ILE A 319 -24.26 -10.41 -38.70
N LYS A 320 -25.58 -10.28 -38.70
CA LYS A 320 -26.30 -9.62 -37.61
C LYS A 320 -26.07 -10.33 -36.27
N LYS A 321 -26.14 -11.67 -36.24
CA LYS A 321 -25.83 -12.45 -35.02
C LYS A 321 -24.38 -12.23 -34.55
N LEU A 322 -23.43 -12.15 -35.48
CA LEU A 322 -22.04 -11.79 -35.17
C LEU A 322 -21.93 -10.37 -34.60
N SER A 323 -22.67 -9.41 -35.16
CA SER A 323 -22.76 -8.02 -34.67
C SER A 323 -23.27 -7.95 -33.24
N ASP A 324 -24.40 -8.60 -32.94
CA ASP A 324 -24.98 -8.68 -31.60
C ASP A 324 -24.02 -9.35 -30.60
N SER A 325 -23.35 -10.43 -31.03
CA SER A 325 -22.34 -11.12 -30.22
C SER A 325 -21.10 -10.26 -29.94
N SER A 326 -20.67 -9.44 -30.92
CA SER A 326 -19.57 -8.49 -30.74
C SER A 326 -19.88 -7.43 -29.66
N GLY A 327 -21.14 -6.99 -29.55
CA GLY A 327 -21.58 -6.09 -28.48
C GLY A 327 -21.52 -6.74 -27.09
N THR A 328 -21.86 -8.02 -27.00
CA THR A 328 -21.74 -8.79 -25.75
C THR A 328 -20.27 -8.95 -25.34
N LEU A 329 -19.38 -9.24 -26.30
CA LEU A 329 -17.93 -9.32 -26.06
C LEU A 329 -17.38 -8.01 -25.51
N ILE A 330 -17.73 -6.86 -26.11
CA ILE A 330 -17.33 -5.53 -25.62
C ILE A 330 -17.79 -5.33 -24.18
N THR A 331 -19.05 -5.65 -23.88
CA THR A 331 -19.58 -5.51 -22.51
C THR A 331 -18.81 -6.36 -21.50
N GLY A 332 -18.40 -7.58 -21.89
CA GLY A 332 -17.54 -8.43 -21.07
C GLY A 332 -16.15 -7.83 -20.84
N ILE A 333 -15.55 -7.25 -21.88
CA ILE A 333 -14.24 -6.59 -21.80
C ILE A 333 -14.31 -5.30 -20.98
N ASP A 334 -15.39 -4.53 -21.02
CA ASP A 334 -15.59 -3.34 -20.18
C ASP A 334 -15.62 -3.69 -18.69
N LYS A 335 -16.28 -4.81 -18.34
CA LYS A 335 -16.24 -5.35 -16.97
C LYS A 335 -14.83 -5.78 -16.58
N LEU A 336 -14.13 -6.48 -17.48
CA LEU A 336 -12.75 -6.90 -17.24
C LEU A 336 -11.81 -5.70 -17.05
N TYR A 337 -11.97 -4.64 -17.85
CA TYR A 337 -11.22 -3.38 -17.76
C TYR A 337 -11.46 -2.68 -16.41
N SER A 338 -12.72 -2.61 -15.98
CA SER A 338 -13.07 -2.01 -14.68
C SER A 338 -12.49 -2.82 -13.50
N GLY A 339 -12.54 -4.16 -13.61
CA GLY A 339 -11.95 -5.06 -12.62
C GLY A 339 -10.43 -4.96 -12.55
N SER A 340 -9.74 -4.91 -13.69
CA SER A 340 -8.28 -4.76 -13.72
C SER A 340 -7.81 -3.39 -13.25
N LYS A 341 -8.60 -2.33 -13.50
CA LYS A 341 -8.34 -1.02 -12.89
C LYS A 341 -8.38 -1.09 -11.36
N SER A 342 -9.40 -1.73 -10.82
CA SER A 342 -9.58 -1.88 -9.37
C SER A 342 -8.43 -2.68 -8.74
N LEU A 343 -7.95 -3.72 -9.44
CA LEU A 343 -6.78 -4.49 -9.06
C LEU A 343 -5.50 -3.63 -9.05
N ASP A 344 -5.26 -2.83 -10.10
CA ASP A 344 -4.12 -1.90 -10.18
C ASP A 344 -4.14 -0.86 -9.04
N ASP A 345 -5.28 -0.22 -8.80
CA ASP A 345 -5.44 0.75 -7.70
C ASP A 345 -5.21 0.08 -6.32
N GLY A 346 -5.73 -1.14 -6.13
CA GLY A 346 -5.53 -1.94 -4.91
C GLY A 346 -4.06 -2.32 -4.70
N ALA A 347 -3.37 -2.75 -5.76
CA ALA A 347 -1.96 -3.11 -5.71
C ALA A 347 -1.07 -1.89 -5.36
N LYS A 348 -1.36 -0.71 -5.91
CA LYS A 348 -0.69 0.56 -5.55
C LYS A 348 -0.89 0.92 -4.08
N THR A 349 -2.11 0.73 -3.57
CA THR A 349 -2.44 0.97 -2.16
C THR A 349 -1.67 0.01 -1.24
N LEU A 350 -1.63 -1.29 -1.60
CA LEU A 350 -0.88 -2.30 -0.87
C LEU A 350 0.62 -1.99 -0.86
N ASN A 351 1.20 -1.61 -2.00
CA ASN A 351 2.61 -1.21 -2.10
C ASN A 351 2.94 0.00 -1.22
N SER A 352 2.06 1.00 -1.21
CA SER A 352 2.20 2.17 -0.33
C SER A 352 2.13 1.79 1.14
N GLY A 353 1.23 0.88 1.51
CA GLY A 353 1.10 0.34 2.87
C GLY A 353 2.34 -0.45 3.30
N ALA A 354 2.86 -1.33 2.45
CA ALA A 354 4.08 -2.09 2.70
C ALA A 354 5.29 -1.18 2.91
N THR A 355 5.41 -0.11 2.10
CA THR A 355 6.48 0.89 2.24
C THR A 355 6.40 1.61 3.59
N LYS A 356 5.20 2.07 4.01
CA LYS A 356 5.02 2.70 5.33
C LYS A 356 5.37 1.75 6.47
N LEU A 357 4.98 0.48 6.37
CA LEU A 357 5.26 -0.53 7.40
C LEU A 357 6.78 -0.78 7.51
N ARG A 358 7.48 -0.90 6.37
CA ARG A 358 8.93 -1.00 6.30
C ARG A 358 9.62 0.20 6.96
N ASP A 359 9.19 1.42 6.67
CA ASP A 359 9.79 2.63 7.24
C ASP A 359 9.53 2.74 8.76
N GLY A 360 8.36 2.30 9.22
CA GLY A 360 8.05 2.16 10.65
C GLY A 360 8.96 1.14 11.34
N ALA A 361 9.17 -0.03 10.72
CA ALA A 361 10.09 -1.04 11.25
C ALA A 361 11.55 -0.55 11.30
N LYS A 362 11.99 0.26 10.32
CA LYS A 362 13.31 0.92 10.34
C LYS A 362 13.46 1.87 11.53
N THR A 363 12.41 2.63 11.81
CA THR A 363 12.38 3.57 12.94
C THR A 363 12.43 2.82 14.27
N LEU A 364 11.65 1.75 14.38
CA LEU A 364 11.66 0.86 15.54
C LEU A 364 13.05 0.25 15.75
N ASP A 365 13.68 -0.26 14.69
CA ASP A 365 15.03 -0.81 14.71
C ASP A 365 16.10 0.22 15.13
N SER A 366 15.95 1.48 14.71
CA SER A 366 16.85 2.55 15.14
C SER A 366 16.67 2.88 16.63
N SER A 367 15.42 2.93 17.09
CA SER A 367 15.05 3.24 18.47
C SER A 367 15.48 2.14 19.45
N THR A 368 15.45 0.87 19.04
CA THR A 368 15.98 -0.24 19.86
C THR A 368 17.49 -0.13 20.02
N GLY A 369 18.21 0.38 19.01
CA GLY A 369 19.63 0.71 19.13
C GLY A 369 19.92 1.85 20.12
N GLU A 370 19.04 2.84 20.25
CA GLU A 370 19.12 3.87 21.29
C GLU A 370 18.87 3.30 22.69
N LEU A 371 17.83 2.48 22.84
CA LEU A 371 17.52 1.79 24.09
C LEU A 371 18.70 0.95 24.57
N MET A 372 19.32 0.15 23.69
CA MET A 372 20.51 -0.64 24.00
C MET A 372 21.67 0.23 24.54
N ARG A 373 21.94 1.37 23.90
CA ARG A 373 22.99 2.31 24.36
C ARG A 373 22.66 2.89 25.74
N GLY A 374 21.40 3.23 25.98
CA GLY A 374 20.93 3.69 27.29
C GLY A 374 21.12 2.63 28.39
N ILE A 375 20.75 1.37 28.11
CA ILE A 375 20.94 0.25 29.03
C ILE A 375 22.42 0.01 29.31
N SER A 376 23.26 0.00 28.28
CA SER A 376 24.72 -0.17 28.44
C SER A 376 25.34 0.93 29.30
N THR A 377 24.87 2.18 29.15
CA THR A 377 25.30 3.31 29.99
C THR A 377 24.88 3.10 31.44
N ALA A 378 23.62 2.71 31.68
CA ALA A 378 23.12 2.41 33.02
C ALA A 378 23.89 1.25 33.67
N HIS A 379 24.19 0.18 32.91
CA HIS A 379 24.95 -0.97 33.38
C HIS A 379 26.38 -0.58 33.76
N SER A 380 27.05 0.25 32.95
CA SER A 380 28.36 0.78 33.30
C SER A 380 28.31 1.61 34.60
N GLY A 381 27.24 2.39 34.78
CA GLY A 381 26.96 3.14 36.00
C GLY A 381 26.76 2.25 37.23
N SER A 382 26.03 1.13 37.11
CA SER A 382 25.86 0.17 38.23
C SER A 382 27.17 -0.51 38.60
N THR A 383 28.00 -0.85 37.61
CA THR A 383 29.34 -1.40 37.87
C THR A 383 30.23 -0.38 38.60
N ALA A 384 30.22 0.89 38.19
CA ALA A 384 30.96 1.95 38.88
C ALA A 384 30.47 2.17 40.32
N LEU A 385 29.15 2.10 40.55
CA LEU A 385 28.54 2.19 41.88
C LEU A 385 28.99 1.03 42.79
N LEU A 386 29.09 -0.19 42.25
CA LEU A 386 29.65 -1.34 42.98
C LEU A 386 31.10 -1.09 43.41
N GLY A 387 31.94 -0.61 42.50
CA GLY A 387 33.32 -0.23 42.83
C GLY A 387 33.40 0.85 43.91
N GLY A 388 32.47 1.81 43.91
CA GLY A 388 32.34 2.81 44.97
C GLY A 388 32.00 2.19 46.34
N PHE A 389 31.11 1.20 46.39
CA PHE A 389 30.82 0.49 47.64
C PHE A 389 32.01 -0.32 48.16
N ASP A 390 32.82 -0.90 47.27
CA ASP A 390 34.05 -1.61 47.67
C ASP A 390 35.07 -0.65 48.31
N GLN A 391 35.20 0.57 47.78
CA GLN A 391 36.03 1.62 48.38
C GLN A 391 35.52 2.04 49.76
N VAL A 392 34.21 2.26 49.91
CA VAL A 392 33.60 2.60 51.21
C VAL A 392 33.81 1.47 52.22
N ASN A 393 33.61 0.22 51.82
CA ASN A 393 33.82 -0.95 52.68
C ASN A 393 35.30 -1.06 53.14
N SER A 394 36.24 -0.74 52.26
CA SER A 394 37.67 -0.66 52.60
C SER A 394 37.95 0.44 53.62
N GLY A 395 37.45 1.67 53.39
CA GLY A 395 37.59 2.78 54.34
C GLY A 395 36.92 2.50 55.69
N MET A 396 35.79 1.79 55.68
CA MET A 396 35.09 1.35 56.89
C MET A 396 35.93 0.36 57.69
N SER A 397 36.60 -0.58 57.02
CA SER A 397 37.52 -1.52 57.65
C SER A 397 38.70 -0.79 58.30
N THR A 398 39.26 0.23 57.64
CA THR A 398 40.30 1.09 58.23
C THR A 398 39.79 1.81 59.49
N LEU A 399 38.57 2.36 59.45
CA LEU A 399 37.99 3.06 60.59
C LEU A 399 37.68 2.10 61.77
N LYS A 400 37.17 0.90 61.48
CA LYS A 400 36.97 -0.19 62.47
C LYS A 400 38.27 -0.51 63.19
N ASN A 401 39.34 -0.74 62.43
CA ASN A 401 40.68 -1.01 62.98
C ASN A 401 41.18 0.16 63.83
N GLY A 402 41.07 1.39 63.35
CA GLY A 402 41.45 2.59 64.10
C GLY A 402 40.70 2.74 65.42
N SER A 403 39.39 2.47 65.43
CA SER A 403 38.58 2.51 66.66
C SER A 403 38.97 1.42 67.66
N SER A 404 39.34 0.22 67.17
CA SER A 404 39.84 -0.89 67.99
C SER A 404 41.20 -0.57 68.61
N SER A 405 42.12 0.03 67.83
CA SER A 405 43.41 0.51 68.33
C SER A 405 43.23 1.61 69.38
N LEU A 406 42.31 2.57 69.16
CA LEU A 406 41.99 3.60 70.15
C LEU A 406 41.47 3.00 71.46
N SER A 407 40.53 2.05 71.38
CA SER A 407 40.01 1.34 72.57
C SER A 407 41.11 0.61 73.35
N SER A 408 42.03 -0.02 72.63
CA SER A 408 43.18 -0.72 73.21
C SER A 408 44.14 0.26 73.90
N GLY A 409 44.49 1.38 73.24
CA GLY A 409 45.34 2.43 73.81
C GLY A 409 44.71 3.07 75.06
N LEU A 410 43.41 3.35 75.04
CA LEU A 410 42.68 3.84 76.21
C LEU A 410 42.71 2.85 77.38
N SER A 411 42.61 1.56 77.11
CA SER A 411 42.72 0.51 78.13
C SER A 411 44.11 0.51 78.79
N GLN A 412 45.17 0.71 78.00
CA GLN A 412 46.54 0.84 78.52
C GLN A 412 46.71 2.09 79.38
N VAL A 413 46.19 3.25 78.95
CA VAL A 413 46.25 4.49 79.75
C VAL A 413 45.48 4.34 81.05
N SER A 414 44.29 3.71 81.04
CA SER A 414 43.52 3.41 82.24
C SER A 414 44.34 2.58 83.24
N SER A 415 44.98 1.51 82.75
CA SER A 415 45.81 0.63 83.55
C SER A 415 47.02 1.36 84.14
N GLY A 416 47.69 2.20 83.34
CA GLY A 416 48.78 3.07 83.80
C GLY A 416 48.33 4.08 84.86
N ALA A 417 47.18 4.72 84.66
CA ALA A 417 46.60 5.64 85.65
C ALA A 417 46.28 4.95 86.98
N GLN A 418 45.78 3.71 86.94
CA GLN A 418 45.55 2.89 88.14
C GLN A 418 46.86 2.56 88.86
N GLN A 419 47.91 2.17 88.14
CA GLN A 419 49.23 1.91 88.72
C GLN A 419 49.80 3.14 89.42
N VAL A 420 49.74 4.32 88.78
CA VAL A 420 50.20 5.58 89.38
C VAL A 420 49.36 5.94 90.60
N ASN A 421 48.03 5.78 90.55
CA ASN A 421 47.17 6.03 91.70
C ASN A 421 47.51 5.10 92.89
N ASN A 422 47.79 3.81 92.61
CA ASN A 422 48.21 2.85 93.65
C ASN A 422 49.58 3.22 94.24
N GLY A 423 50.52 3.68 93.39
CA GLY A 423 51.81 4.21 93.83
C GLY A 423 51.68 5.46 94.69
N ALA A 424 50.81 6.40 94.30
CA ALA A 424 50.50 7.60 95.07
C ALA A 424 49.88 7.26 96.43
N ALA A 425 48.96 6.29 96.48
CA ALA A 425 48.38 5.80 97.73
C ALA A 425 49.44 5.16 98.65
N SER A 426 50.36 4.39 98.08
CA SER A 426 51.48 3.78 98.82
C SER A 426 52.44 4.84 99.37
N LEU A 427 52.75 5.88 98.58
CA LEU A 427 53.56 7.02 99.01
C LEU A 427 52.88 7.82 100.12
N ALA A 428 51.57 8.07 100.02
CA ALA A 428 50.79 8.71 101.08
C ALA A 428 50.81 7.89 102.38
N ALA A 429 50.66 6.56 102.28
CA ALA A 429 50.77 5.67 103.44
C ALA A 429 52.17 5.70 104.07
N GLY A 430 53.24 5.68 103.25
CA GLY A 430 54.62 5.78 103.72
C GLY A 430 54.94 7.12 104.38
N THR A 431 54.48 8.23 103.81
CA THR A 431 54.67 9.56 104.38
C THR A 431 53.87 9.77 105.66
N ASN A 432 52.67 9.19 105.80
CA ASN A 432 51.94 9.18 107.07
C ASN A 432 52.73 8.45 108.18
N LYS A 433 53.35 7.31 107.86
CA LYS A 433 54.25 6.61 108.80
C LYS A 433 55.45 7.47 109.18
N LEU A 434 56.06 8.15 108.21
CA LEU A 434 57.17 9.08 108.45
C LEU A 434 56.75 10.24 109.35
N VAL A 435 55.61 10.89 109.10
CA VAL A 435 55.06 11.95 109.95
C VAL A 435 54.87 11.46 111.40
N THR A 436 54.35 10.24 111.56
CA THR A 436 54.18 9.62 112.89
C THR A 436 55.54 9.44 113.58
N GLY A 437 56.51 8.81 112.91
CA GLY A 437 57.85 8.58 113.48
C GLY A 437 58.63 9.87 113.76
N VAL A 438 58.42 10.92 112.96
CA VAL A 438 58.96 12.26 113.23
C VAL A 438 58.34 12.86 114.49
N GLY A 439 57.04 12.65 114.72
CA GLY A 439 56.37 13.03 115.97
C GLY A 439 56.92 12.32 117.19
N ASP A 440 57.18 11.01 117.08
CA ASP A 440 57.81 10.21 118.14
C ASP A 440 59.23 10.70 118.44
N LEU A 441 60.02 10.95 117.40
CA LEU A 441 61.39 11.45 117.53
C LEU A 441 61.42 12.87 118.13
N GLN A 442 60.46 13.73 117.78
CA GLN A 442 60.30 15.05 118.40
C GLN A 442 60.03 14.94 119.90
N THR A 443 59.18 13.99 120.28
CA THR A 443 58.88 13.70 121.69
C THR A 443 60.13 13.20 122.42
N GLY A 444 60.88 12.28 121.83
CA GLY A 444 62.14 11.77 122.37
C GLY A 444 63.21 12.87 122.55
N SER A 445 63.36 13.76 121.57
CA SER A 445 64.29 14.90 121.64
C SER A 445 63.92 15.87 122.79
N LYS A 446 62.63 16.17 122.97
CA LYS A 446 62.16 16.97 124.12
C LYS A 446 62.44 16.31 125.47
N ASN A 447 62.21 14.99 125.56
CA ASN A 447 62.49 14.23 126.79
C ASN A 447 63.99 14.22 127.11
N LEU A 448 64.85 14.06 126.09
CA LEU A 448 66.31 14.14 126.26
C LEU A 448 66.73 15.51 126.79
N ALA A 449 66.22 16.61 126.20
CA ALA A 449 66.51 17.97 126.65
C ALA A 449 66.03 18.23 128.10
N ALA A 450 64.87 17.69 128.48
CA ALA A 450 64.38 17.76 129.85
C ALA A 450 65.28 16.99 130.83
N GLY A 451 65.69 15.77 130.47
CA GLY A 451 66.56 14.92 131.29
C GLY A 451 67.98 15.48 131.46
N THR A 452 68.56 16.05 130.40
CA THR A 452 69.86 16.72 130.49
C THR A 452 69.79 17.97 131.36
N LYS A 453 68.72 18.76 131.25
CA LYS A 453 68.48 19.91 132.14
C LYS A 453 68.38 19.46 133.60
N GLN A 454 67.59 18.43 133.89
CA GLN A 454 67.45 17.91 135.26
C GLN A 454 68.80 17.42 135.81
N THR A 455 69.61 16.75 135.00
CA THR A 455 70.95 16.28 135.40
C THR A 455 71.90 17.45 135.64
N TYR A 456 71.84 18.49 134.80
CA TYR A 456 72.64 19.72 134.93
C TYR A 456 72.29 20.49 136.20
N ASP A 457 71.00 20.59 136.51
CA ASP A 457 70.52 21.23 137.75
C ASP A 457 71.01 20.42 138.97
N GLY A 458 70.96 19.09 138.91
CA GLY A 458 71.43 18.18 139.98
C GLY A 458 72.95 18.20 140.22
N SER A 459 73.75 18.21 139.16
CA SER A 459 75.22 18.32 139.26
C SER A 459 75.64 19.67 139.84
N THR A 460 74.95 20.75 139.45
CA THR A 460 75.16 22.09 140.01
C THR A 460 74.82 22.13 141.50
N ALA A 461 73.72 21.48 141.90
CA ALA A 461 73.35 21.33 143.31
C ALA A 461 74.40 20.54 144.11
N LEU A 462 74.93 19.44 143.54
CA LEU A 462 76.00 18.66 144.16
C LEU A 462 77.26 19.49 144.39
N LYS A 463 77.71 20.26 143.38
CA LYS A 463 78.86 21.18 143.51
C LYS A 463 78.66 22.20 144.63
N LYS A 464 77.43 22.75 144.77
CA LYS A 464 77.07 23.65 145.88
C LYS A 464 77.09 22.94 147.25
N GLY A 465 76.59 21.71 147.32
CA GLY A 465 76.59 20.89 148.55
C GLY A 465 78.01 20.58 149.04
N VAL A 466 78.91 20.19 148.13
CA VAL A 466 80.33 19.93 148.44
C VAL A 466 81.02 21.20 148.92
N ALA A 467 80.76 22.34 148.30
CA ALA A 467 81.29 23.62 148.75
C ALA A 467 80.84 23.96 150.19
N THR A 468 79.58 23.67 150.51
CA THR A 468 79.00 23.89 151.85
C THR A 468 79.62 22.95 152.90
N LEU A 469 79.73 21.65 152.61
CA LEU A 469 80.38 20.68 153.50
C LEU A 469 81.84 21.05 153.77
N ASN A 470 82.57 21.46 152.74
CA ASN A 470 83.96 21.89 152.86
C ASN A 470 84.10 23.13 153.75
N ALA A 471 83.19 24.10 153.65
CA ALA A 471 83.18 25.27 154.52
C ALA A 471 82.92 24.90 155.99
N GLY A 472 81.98 23.97 156.25
CA GLY A 472 81.69 23.48 157.59
C GLY A 472 82.87 22.75 158.24
N VAL A 473 83.52 21.84 157.51
CA VAL A 473 84.73 21.14 157.99
C VAL A 473 85.91 22.09 158.17
N SER A 474 86.07 23.09 157.31
CA SER A 474 87.08 24.15 157.50
C SER A 474 86.88 24.88 158.83
N THR A 475 85.63 25.21 159.16
CA THR A 475 85.28 25.87 160.43
C THR A 475 85.59 24.97 161.63
N LEU A 476 85.25 23.67 161.54
CA LEU A 476 85.54 22.70 162.60
C LEU A 476 87.06 22.52 162.80
N TYR A 477 87.81 22.43 161.70
CA TYR A 477 89.27 22.35 161.70
C TYR A 477 89.91 23.53 162.44
N GLU A 478 89.48 24.75 162.14
CA GLU A 478 89.97 25.95 162.82
C GLU A 478 89.67 25.95 164.34
N LYS A 479 88.47 25.51 164.75
CA LYS A 479 88.06 25.52 166.16
C LYS A 479 88.81 24.48 167.00
N VAL A 480 88.95 23.25 166.50
CA VAL A 480 89.55 22.13 167.26
C VAL A 480 91.04 22.34 167.50
N GLN A 481 91.74 23.04 166.60
CA GLN A 481 93.16 23.38 166.75
C GLN A 481 93.49 24.18 168.04
N THR A 482 92.50 24.86 168.63
CA THR A 482 92.68 25.66 169.85
C THR A 482 92.53 24.86 171.15
N LEU A 483 92.07 23.60 171.06
CA LEU A 483 91.77 22.76 172.21
C LEU A 483 93.02 22.35 173.01
N PRO A 484 94.16 21.96 172.40
CA PRO A 484 95.38 21.60 173.14
C PRO A 484 95.86 22.73 174.06
N ALA A 485 95.88 23.97 173.54
CA ALA A 485 96.28 25.15 174.31
C ALA A 485 95.36 25.39 175.53
N SER A 486 94.06 25.09 175.40
CA SER A 486 93.09 25.25 176.50
C SER A 486 93.29 24.19 177.59
N VAL A 487 93.62 22.95 177.20
CA VAL A 487 93.90 21.86 178.15
C VAL A 487 95.23 22.07 178.87
N GLU A 488 96.24 22.59 178.18
CA GLU A 488 97.53 22.94 178.77
C GLU A 488 97.39 24.05 179.83
N LEU A 489 96.57 25.08 179.57
CA LEU A 489 96.23 26.10 180.58
C LEU A 489 95.58 25.49 181.83
N LEU A 490 94.68 24.51 181.65
CA LEU A 490 94.02 23.81 182.75
C LEU A 490 95.01 22.96 183.56
N SER A 491 95.88 22.20 182.88
CA SER A 491 96.93 21.39 183.50
C SER A 491 97.88 22.24 184.35
N ASN A 492 98.34 23.38 183.80
CA ASN A 492 99.17 24.33 184.52
C ASN A 492 98.47 24.93 185.76
N GLY A 493 97.16 25.16 185.68
CA GLY A 493 96.36 25.61 186.81
C GLY A 493 96.31 24.58 187.94
N ILE A 494 96.10 23.31 187.60
CA ILE A 494 96.06 22.20 188.56
C ILE A 494 97.40 22.03 189.27
N THR A 495 98.51 22.02 188.53
CA THR A 495 99.86 21.92 189.10
C THR A 495 100.17 23.05 190.10
N LYS A 496 99.67 24.27 189.84
CA LYS A 496 99.83 25.39 190.77
C LYS A 496 99.07 25.17 192.08
N VAL A 497 97.84 24.66 192.01
CA VAL A 497 97.03 24.35 193.20
C VAL A 497 97.64 23.19 193.98
N ASP A 498 98.14 22.15 193.28
CA ASP A 498 98.79 20.98 193.89
C ASP A 498 100.01 21.37 194.72
N ASN A 499 100.89 22.19 194.12
CA ASN A 499 102.07 22.71 194.80
C ASN A 499 101.72 23.58 196.02
N ALA A 500 100.72 24.46 195.89
CA ALA A 500 100.28 25.30 197.00
C ALA A 500 99.70 24.48 198.16
N LEU A 501 98.91 23.44 197.85
CA LEU A 501 98.32 22.55 198.84
C LEU A 501 99.38 21.69 199.54
N THR A 502 100.36 21.16 198.79
CA THR A 502 101.52 20.45 199.33
C THR A 502 102.29 21.33 200.33
N GLN A 503 102.52 22.59 199.98
CA GLN A 503 103.20 23.55 200.85
C GLN A 503 102.40 23.82 202.12
N SER A 504 101.07 23.99 202.01
CA SER A 504 100.17 24.19 203.15
C SER A 504 100.19 23.01 204.12
N ILE A 505 100.12 21.78 203.61
CA ILE A 505 100.20 20.55 204.43
C ILE A 505 101.51 20.50 205.21
N ALA A 506 102.63 20.80 204.56
CA ALA A 506 103.94 20.80 205.20
C ALA A 506 104.04 21.86 206.31
N TYR A 507 103.46 23.05 206.11
CA TYR A 507 103.37 24.08 207.15
C TYR A 507 102.50 23.64 208.32
N ASP A 508 101.30 23.11 208.06
CA ASP A 508 100.41 22.63 209.11
C ASP A 508 101.08 21.48 209.91
N GLN A 509 101.85 20.60 209.27
CA GLN A 509 102.62 19.54 209.95
C GLN A 509 103.71 20.11 210.87
N GLN A 510 104.38 21.20 210.46
CA GLN A 510 105.35 21.88 211.33
C GLN A 510 104.66 22.54 212.53
N VAL A 511 103.51 23.19 212.30
CA VAL A 511 102.69 23.77 213.38
C VAL A 511 102.23 22.68 214.35
N LEU A 512 101.77 21.53 213.83
CA LEU A 512 101.36 20.38 214.63
C LEU A 512 102.49 19.91 215.54
N ALA A 513 103.69 19.68 214.99
CA ALA A 513 104.85 19.25 215.75
C ALA A 513 105.26 20.26 216.83
N GLY A 514 105.20 21.56 216.51
CA GLY A 514 105.46 22.63 217.48
C GLY A 514 104.44 22.67 218.62
N LEU A 515 103.15 22.49 218.30
CA LEU A 515 102.08 22.42 219.30
C LEU A 515 102.20 21.16 220.17
N GLU A 516 102.52 20.00 219.60
CA GLU A 516 102.76 18.74 220.31
C GLU A 516 103.94 18.83 221.28
N GLN A 517 104.97 19.60 220.91
CA GLN A 517 106.09 19.89 221.80
C GLN A 517 105.70 20.86 222.92
N LEU A 518 104.88 21.88 222.61
CA LEU A 518 104.40 22.88 223.58
C LEU A 518 103.49 22.27 224.65
N LEU A 519 102.45 21.53 224.23
CA LEU A 519 102.35 20.12 224.57
C LEU A 519 102.77 19.65 225.96
N GLY A 520 103.85 18.86 225.92
CA GLY A 520 104.46 18.19 227.06
C GLY A 520 105.15 19.08 228.08
N ASN A 521 105.16 20.41 227.90
CA ASN A 521 105.66 21.33 228.93
C ASN A 521 104.64 21.60 230.04
N TYR A 522 103.40 21.15 229.87
CA TYR A 522 102.32 21.34 230.83
C TYR A 522 101.87 19.99 231.40
N GLU A 523 101.64 19.94 232.72
CA GLU A 523 101.08 18.74 233.35
C GLU A 523 99.69 18.45 232.81
N GLU A 524 99.44 17.16 232.61
CA GLU A 524 98.20 16.62 232.09
C GLU A 524 97.04 16.97 233.05
N GLY A 525 95.99 17.63 232.55
CA GLY A 525 94.85 18.13 233.35
C GLY A 525 94.88 19.63 233.66
N SER A 526 95.95 20.34 233.28
CA SER A 526 95.99 21.81 233.29
C SER A 526 95.18 22.43 232.14
N ALA A 527 94.77 23.69 232.32
CA ALA A 527 93.96 24.41 231.34
C ALA A 527 94.72 24.64 230.02
N GLU A 528 96.04 24.81 230.12
CA GLU A 528 96.98 25.01 229.01
C GLU A 528 97.14 23.72 228.18
N TYR A 529 97.26 22.56 228.83
CA TYR A 529 97.36 21.26 228.15
C TYR A 529 96.12 20.98 227.28
N THR A 530 94.92 21.16 227.86
CA THR A 530 93.66 20.90 227.14
C THR A 530 93.51 21.79 225.92
N SER A 531 93.88 23.06 226.04
CA SER A 531 93.80 24.02 224.93
C SER A 531 94.77 23.66 223.81
N ILE A 532 96.00 23.28 224.13
CA ILE A 532 97.00 22.92 223.12
C ILE A 532 96.66 21.57 222.46
N SER A 533 96.13 20.59 223.21
CA SER A 533 95.68 19.31 222.65
C SER A 533 94.53 19.48 221.64
N ASN A 534 93.58 20.38 221.93
CA ASN A 534 92.52 20.74 221.00
C ASN A 534 93.06 21.42 219.73
N MET A 535 94.11 22.26 219.85
CA MET A 535 94.77 22.85 218.68
C MET A 535 95.48 21.79 217.83
N ILE A 536 96.13 20.80 218.45
CA ILE A 536 96.76 19.67 217.75
C ILE A 536 95.71 18.87 216.98
N ALA A 537 94.61 18.49 217.63
CA ALA A 537 93.53 17.76 216.97
C ALA A 537 92.94 18.54 215.78
N ALA A 538 92.78 19.86 215.91
CA ALA A 538 92.30 20.72 214.83
C ALA A 538 93.30 20.79 213.65
N VAL A 539 94.59 20.98 213.92
CA VAL A 539 95.64 21.01 212.89
C VAL A 539 95.78 19.65 212.20
N ASN A 540 95.68 18.56 212.95
CA ASN A 540 95.72 17.20 212.39
C ASN A 540 94.49 16.94 211.50
N GLY A 541 93.32 17.42 211.91
CA GLY A 541 92.11 17.43 211.08
C GLY A 541 92.27 18.22 209.78
N SER A 542 92.91 19.40 209.83
CA SER A 542 93.21 20.22 208.64
C SER A 542 94.13 19.50 207.67
N ILE A 543 95.21 18.89 208.17
CA ILE A 543 96.17 18.10 207.35
C ILE A 543 95.47 16.95 206.65
N GLN A 544 94.65 16.18 207.36
CA GLN A 544 93.90 15.06 206.76
C GLN A 544 92.95 15.55 205.65
N TYR A 545 92.28 16.69 205.85
CA TYR A 545 91.38 17.27 204.83
C TYR A 545 92.15 17.76 203.60
N GLN A 546 93.30 18.41 203.80
CA GLN A 546 94.18 18.87 202.71
C GLN A 546 94.80 17.68 201.96
N GLN A 547 95.22 16.61 202.64
CA GLN A 547 95.72 15.39 202.01
C GLN A 547 94.65 14.70 201.16
N GLY A 548 93.40 14.66 201.64
CA GLY A 548 92.25 14.19 200.85
C GLY A 548 92.01 15.05 199.61
N ALA A 549 92.09 16.38 199.75
CA ALA A 549 91.97 17.31 198.62
C ALA A 549 93.12 17.15 197.61
N GLN A 550 94.34 16.88 198.08
CA GLN A 550 95.51 16.65 197.22
C GLN A 550 95.37 15.35 196.41
N SER A 551 94.89 14.28 197.05
CA SER A 551 94.57 13.03 196.34
C SER A 551 93.53 13.26 195.25
N GLY A 552 92.45 14.00 195.54
CA GLY A 552 91.44 14.35 194.53
C GLY A 552 91.99 15.23 193.41
N LEU A 553 92.96 16.10 193.71
CA LEU A 553 93.64 16.92 192.71
C LEU A 553 94.55 16.08 191.78
N GLY A 554 95.15 15.00 192.31
CA GLY A 554 95.89 14.01 191.53
C GLY A 554 95.01 13.28 190.52
N ASP A 555 93.79 12.92 190.90
CA ASP A 555 92.79 12.34 189.98
C ASP A 555 92.41 13.34 188.88
N VAL A 556 92.20 14.62 189.23
CA VAL A 556 91.91 15.69 188.27
C VAL A 556 93.09 15.93 187.32
N SER A 557 94.33 15.93 187.83
CA SER A 557 95.54 16.05 187.01
C SER A 557 95.67 14.90 186.01
N THR A 558 95.43 13.67 186.47
CA THR A 558 95.41 12.47 185.61
C THR A 558 94.33 12.61 184.53
N GLY A 559 93.12 13.04 184.89
CA GLY A 559 92.03 13.30 183.94
C GLY A 559 92.37 14.37 182.90
N VAL A 560 93.05 15.44 183.29
CA VAL A 560 93.52 16.47 182.35
C VAL A 560 94.65 15.96 181.44
N GLY A 561 95.52 15.09 181.93
CA GLY A 561 96.51 14.38 181.11
C GLY A 561 95.85 13.49 180.03
N THR A 562 94.75 12.81 180.38
CA THR A 562 93.93 12.06 179.42
C THR A 562 93.28 13.01 178.41
N MET A 563 92.68 14.12 178.85
CA MET A 563 92.08 15.13 177.96
C MET A 563 93.10 15.73 176.97
N ALA A 564 94.35 15.90 177.36
CA ALA A 564 95.39 16.42 176.45
C ALA A 564 95.68 15.42 175.32
N THR A 565 95.76 14.14 175.67
CA THR A 565 95.98 13.06 174.71
C THR A 565 94.80 12.91 173.75
N GLU A 566 93.58 12.88 174.29
CA GLU A 566 92.35 12.78 173.49
C GLU A 566 92.12 14.04 172.62
N GLY A 567 92.42 15.22 173.15
CA GLY A 567 92.34 16.49 172.41
C GLY A 567 93.30 16.52 171.21
N LYS A 568 94.52 15.99 171.37
CA LYS A 568 95.47 15.85 170.25
C LYS A 568 94.96 14.85 169.20
N GLN A 569 94.41 13.71 169.62
CA GLN A 569 93.82 12.75 168.68
C GLN A 569 92.64 13.36 167.91
N LEU A 570 91.82 14.19 168.56
CA LEU A 570 90.72 14.92 167.91
C LEU A 570 91.24 15.93 166.88
N VAL A 571 92.30 16.69 167.20
CA VAL A 571 92.97 17.60 166.26
C VAL A 571 93.50 16.85 165.05
N ASP A 572 94.25 15.77 165.27
CA ASP A 572 94.83 14.97 164.19
C ASP A 572 93.72 14.38 163.29
N GLY A 573 92.64 13.86 163.91
CA GLY A 573 91.48 13.33 163.20
C GLY A 573 90.76 14.39 162.35
N VAL A 574 90.49 15.58 162.91
CA VAL A 574 89.85 16.67 162.17
C VAL A 574 90.76 17.21 161.06
N THR A 575 92.08 17.25 161.29
CA THR A 575 93.07 17.63 160.28
C THR A 575 93.06 16.68 159.09
N GLN A 576 93.03 15.36 159.35
CA GLN A 576 92.93 14.36 158.30
C GLN A 576 91.62 14.49 157.51
N ILE A 577 90.49 14.73 158.19
CA ILE A 577 89.20 14.96 157.54
C ILE A 577 89.23 16.22 156.66
N TYR A 578 89.80 17.33 157.15
CA TYR A 578 89.90 18.59 156.41
C TYR A 578 90.76 18.45 155.14
N ASN A 579 91.95 17.87 155.26
CA ASN A 579 92.84 17.66 154.12
C ASN A 579 92.23 16.68 153.12
N GLY A 580 91.71 15.54 153.61
CA GLY A 580 91.05 14.54 152.80
C GLY A 580 89.85 15.11 152.03
N LEU A 581 89.04 15.96 152.66
CA LEU A 581 87.89 16.59 152.02
C LEU A 581 88.29 17.62 150.96
N ASN A 582 89.31 18.46 151.23
CA ASN A 582 89.79 19.45 150.26
C ASN A 582 90.37 18.78 148.99
N ASP A 583 91.09 17.66 149.14
CA ASP A 583 91.61 16.91 148.00
C ASP A 583 90.49 16.28 147.18
N LYS A 584 89.50 15.65 147.84
CA LYS A 584 88.34 15.07 147.15
C LYS A 584 87.44 16.13 146.50
N LYS A 585 87.33 17.33 147.08
CA LYS A 585 86.57 18.46 146.51
C LYS A 585 87.10 18.87 145.15
N LYS A 586 88.43 19.00 144.97
CA LYS A 586 89.02 19.41 143.68
C LYS A 586 88.62 18.44 142.56
N GLY A 587 88.74 17.13 142.81
CA GLY A 587 88.36 16.09 141.86
C GLY A 587 86.86 16.11 141.54
N LEU A 588 86.01 16.24 142.56
CA LEU A 588 84.56 16.24 142.39
C LEU A 588 84.05 17.48 141.66
N VAL A 589 84.60 18.66 141.96
CA VAL A 589 84.26 19.91 141.25
C VAL A 589 84.64 19.81 139.78
N ALA A 590 85.85 19.36 139.47
CA ALA A 590 86.29 19.15 138.09
C ALA A 590 85.41 18.13 137.35
N GLY A 591 85.04 17.03 138.03
CA GLY A 591 84.10 16.04 137.49
C GLY A 591 82.72 16.63 137.17
N VAL A 592 82.17 17.46 138.05
CA VAL A 592 80.91 18.17 137.82
C VAL A 592 81.01 19.16 136.65
N ASP A 593 82.11 19.91 136.54
CA ASP A 593 82.28 20.88 135.44
C ASP A 593 82.41 20.20 134.07
N ASN A 594 83.11 19.06 134.02
CA ASN A 594 83.16 18.20 132.83
C ASN A 594 81.78 17.64 132.48
N LEU A 595 81.02 17.16 133.48
CA LEU A 595 79.64 16.69 133.28
C LEU A 595 78.75 17.82 132.75
N ASN A 596 78.83 19.02 133.32
CA ASN A 596 78.07 20.18 132.90
C ASN A 596 78.40 20.60 131.46
N THR A 597 79.68 20.54 131.09
CA THR A 597 80.13 20.80 129.71
C THR A 597 79.56 19.74 128.75
N GLY A 598 79.64 18.46 129.11
CA GLY A 598 79.04 17.37 128.32
C GLY A 598 77.53 17.53 128.16
N LEU A 599 76.81 17.88 129.23
CA LEU A 599 75.37 18.11 129.20
C LEU A 599 74.98 19.29 128.32
N LYS A 600 75.79 20.37 128.30
CA LYS A 600 75.59 21.50 127.38
C LYS A 600 75.70 21.05 125.92
N THR A 601 76.73 20.30 125.56
CA THR A 601 76.90 19.74 124.22
C THR A 601 75.73 18.84 123.82
N VAL A 602 75.26 17.98 124.72
CA VAL A 602 74.08 17.13 124.44
C VAL A 602 72.82 17.98 124.24
N ASN A 603 72.63 19.06 125.00
CA ASN A 603 71.48 19.96 124.85
C ASN A 603 71.51 20.75 123.53
N GLU A 604 72.68 21.21 123.11
CA GLU A 604 72.89 21.83 121.79
C GLU A 604 72.60 20.82 120.66
N GLY A 605 73.10 19.59 120.78
CA GLY A 605 72.79 18.49 119.87
C GLY A 605 71.30 18.15 119.82
N ALA A 606 70.62 18.11 120.96
CA ALA A 606 69.17 17.88 121.04
C ALA A 606 68.38 19.02 120.37
N SER A 607 68.84 20.27 120.49
CA SER A 607 68.22 21.43 119.86
C SER A 607 68.38 21.42 118.33
N ALA A 608 69.58 21.07 117.85
CA ALA A 608 69.86 20.88 116.43
C ALA A 608 69.00 19.74 115.86
N LEU A 609 68.90 18.62 116.58
CA LEU A 609 68.04 17.50 116.23
C LEU A 609 66.57 17.92 116.15
N ASN A 610 66.03 18.65 117.14
CA ASN A 610 64.66 19.16 117.12
C ASN A 610 64.38 20.08 115.92
N THR A 611 65.37 20.89 115.52
CA THR A 611 65.27 21.72 114.31
C THR A 611 65.21 20.86 113.04
N GLY A 612 66.10 19.88 112.91
CA GLY A 612 66.10 18.94 111.78
C GLY A 612 64.80 18.14 111.66
N ILE A 613 64.25 17.70 112.80
CA ILE A 613 62.94 17.05 112.91
C ILE A 613 61.82 17.98 112.41
N GLY A 614 61.87 19.27 112.77
CA GLY A 614 60.91 20.27 112.29
C GLY A 614 60.91 20.41 110.76
N THR A 615 62.09 20.46 110.15
CA THR A 615 62.24 20.47 108.68
C THR A 615 61.69 19.19 108.07
N LEU A 616 62.07 18.02 108.61
CA LEU A 616 61.61 16.72 108.11
C LEU A 616 60.08 16.57 108.22
N ALA A 617 59.46 17.07 109.30
CA ALA A 617 58.01 17.10 109.47
C ALA A 617 57.31 17.90 108.37
N LYS A 618 57.86 19.09 108.05
CA LYS A 618 57.33 19.94 106.99
C LYS A 618 57.44 19.27 105.62
N SER A 619 58.64 18.77 105.26
CA SER A 619 58.85 18.07 103.99
C SER A 619 57.97 16.82 103.87
N SER A 620 57.74 16.09 104.97
CA SER A 620 56.87 14.91 104.97
C SER A 620 55.40 15.26 104.71
N LYS A 621 54.91 16.39 105.25
CA LYS A 621 53.56 16.91 104.95
C LYS A 621 53.43 17.38 103.51
N GLU A 622 54.42 18.09 102.99
CA GLU A 622 54.43 18.54 101.59
C GLU A 622 54.42 17.34 100.63
N LEU A 623 55.21 16.30 100.91
CA LEU A 623 55.22 15.08 100.11
C LEU A 623 53.89 14.32 100.17
N ASN A 624 53.24 14.26 101.34
CA ASN A 624 51.91 13.66 101.49
C ASN A 624 50.85 14.43 100.68
N ASN A 625 50.86 15.76 100.72
CA ASN A 625 49.98 16.60 99.91
C ASN A 625 50.22 16.41 98.40
N GLY A 626 51.49 16.27 98.00
CA GLY A 626 51.86 15.95 96.61
C GLY A 626 51.31 14.58 96.18
N ALA A 627 51.42 13.56 97.03
CA ALA A 627 50.85 12.24 96.78
C ALA A 627 49.31 12.27 96.66
N ALA A 628 48.64 13.04 97.52
CA ALA A 628 47.19 13.24 97.44
C ALA A 628 46.77 13.93 96.13
N THR A 629 47.53 14.96 95.71
CA THR A 629 47.29 15.67 94.44
C THR A 629 47.48 14.75 93.24
N LEU A 630 48.52 13.92 93.24
CA LEU A 630 48.78 12.93 92.20
C LEU A 630 47.65 11.87 92.13
N SER A 631 47.14 11.41 93.28
CA SER A 631 45.99 10.50 93.34
C SER A 631 44.72 11.16 92.78
N ALA A 632 44.46 12.43 93.10
CA ALA A 632 43.33 13.16 92.52
C ALA A 632 43.45 13.33 90.99
N GLY A 633 44.63 13.70 90.50
CA GLY A 633 44.91 13.85 89.07
C GLY A 633 44.73 12.55 88.29
N THR A 634 45.19 11.42 88.83
CA THR A 634 45.03 10.11 88.21
C THR A 634 43.59 9.60 88.20
N LYS A 635 42.78 9.95 89.21
CA LYS A 635 41.32 9.71 89.17
C LYS A 635 40.64 10.50 88.06
N ASN A 636 40.99 11.77 87.88
CA ASN A 636 40.46 12.59 86.79
C ASN A 636 40.87 12.04 85.42
N LEU A 637 42.12 11.62 85.27
CA LEU A 637 42.61 10.95 84.05
C LEU A 637 41.80 9.67 83.77
N SER A 638 41.58 8.83 84.78
CA SER A 638 40.77 7.61 84.65
C SER A 638 39.33 7.89 84.21
N ALA A 639 38.70 8.95 84.75
CA ALA A 639 37.36 9.37 84.32
C ALA A 639 37.34 9.87 82.86
N GLY A 640 38.35 10.65 82.46
CA GLY A 640 38.51 11.10 81.07
C GLY A 640 38.71 9.94 80.10
N VAL A 641 39.57 8.98 80.46
CA VAL A 641 39.80 7.75 79.68
C VAL A 641 38.51 6.93 79.55
N SER A 642 37.76 6.76 80.65
CA SER A 642 36.47 6.04 80.63
C SER A 642 35.47 6.68 79.66
N SER A 643 35.41 8.03 79.65
CA SER A 643 34.56 8.78 78.73
C SER A 643 34.98 8.61 77.28
N ALA A 644 36.29 8.65 77.00
CA ALA A 644 36.83 8.38 75.67
C ALA A 644 36.58 6.94 75.21
N GLN A 645 36.63 5.96 76.12
CA GLN A 645 36.35 4.55 75.84
C GLN A 645 34.89 4.33 75.45
N ALA A 646 33.97 5.03 76.13
CA ALA A 646 32.56 5.07 75.74
C ALA A 646 32.37 5.71 74.36
N GLY A 647 33.11 6.77 74.04
CA GLY A 647 33.14 7.39 72.72
C GLY A 647 33.65 6.44 71.62
N ALA A 648 34.77 5.75 71.85
CA ALA A 648 35.32 4.75 70.95
C ALA A 648 34.34 3.59 70.72
N SER A 649 33.64 3.15 71.77
CA SER A 649 32.61 2.10 71.66
C SER A 649 31.39 2.56 70.86
N LYS A 650 30.99 3.83 70.96
CA LYS A 650 29.93 4.40 70.11
C LYS A 650 30.37 4.49 68.65
N LEU A 651 31.61 4.89 68.39
CA LEU A 651 32.19 4.92 67.05
C LEU A 651 32.18 3.52 66.43
N ASP A 652 32.64 2.49 67.16
CA ASP A 652 32.65 1.10 66.69
C ASP A 652 31.26 0.60 66.30
N LYS A 653 30.23 0.87 67.12
CA LYS A 653 28.83 0.56 66.79
C LYS A 653 28.30 1.34 65.58
N GLY A 654 28.71 2.60 65.44
CA GLY A 654 28.36 3.44 64.29
C GLY A 654 28.95 2.89 62.99
N VAL A 655 30.21 2.44 63.05
CA VAL A 655 30.91 1.74 61.97
C VAL A 655 30.17 0.46 61.59
N ASP A 656 29.76 -0.37 62.55
CA ASP A 656 28.99 -1.60 62.26
C ASP A 656 27.64 -1.32 61.59
N SER A 657 26.96 -0.26 62.03
CA SER A 657 25.68 0.17 61.45
C SER A 657 25.86 0.67 60.02
N LEU A 658 26.89 1.48 59.78
CA LEU A 658 27.23 1.97 58.45
C LEU A 658 27.65 0.82 57.53
N ASN A 659 28.47 -0.12 58.01
CA ASN A 659 28.88 -1.31 57.28
C ASN A 659 27.66 -2.15 56.84
N SER A 660 26.69 -2.32 57.73
CA SER A 660 25.43 -3.00 57.44
C SER A 660 24.61 -2.26 56.37
N GLY A 661 24.55 -0.93 56.42
CA GLY A 661 23.88 -0.10 55.42
C GLY A 661 24.54 -0.18 54.05
N VAL A 662 25.87 -0.06 54.00
CA VAL A 662 26.68 -0.19 52.78
C VAL A 662 26.53 -1.59 52.17
N SER A 663 26.50 -2.64 52.99
CA SER A 663 26.27 -4.01 52.52
C SER A 663 24.90 -4.17 51.85
N LYS A 664 23.84 -3.59 52.42
CA LYS A 664 22.50 -3.58 51.79
C LYS A 664 22.49 -2.83 50.46
N LEU A 665 23.12 -1.66 50.42
CA LEU A 665 23.25 -0.85 49.21
C LEU A 665 24.06 -1.55 48.12
N SER A 666 25.19 -2.17 48.48
CA SER A 666 26.02 -2.99 47.58
C SER A 666 25.21 -4.15 47.00
N ASN A 667 24.45 -4.88 47.80
CA ASN A 667 23.58 -5.95 47.31
C ASN A 667 22.47 -5.42 46.38
N GLY A 668 21.89 -4.25 46.69
CA GLY A 668 20.94 -3.56 45.82
C GLY A 668 21.58 -3.20 44.46
N ALA A 669 22.80 -2.68 44.47
CA ALA A 669 23.55 -2.39 43.25
C ALA A 669 23.89 -3.65 42.44
N LYS A 670 24.23 -4.78 43.09
CA LYS A 670 24.42 -6.08 42.40
C LYS A 670 23.14 -6.55 41.72
N THR A 671 21.99 -6.36 42.39
CA THR A 671 20.68 -6.71 41.83
C THR A 671 20.35 -5.84 40.63
N LEU A 672 20.60 -4.53 40.72
CA LEU A 672 20.44 -3.58 39.61
C LEU A 672 21.35 -3.94 38.43
N ASP A 673 22.63 -4.21 38.69
CA ASP A 673 23.63 -4.60 37.68
C ASP A 673 23.20 -5.88 36.94
N SER A 674 22.79 -6.91 37.69
CA SER A 674 22.26 -8.15 37.12
C SER A 674 20.98 -7.92 36.29
N GLY A 675 20.04 -7.11 36.79
CA GLY A 675 18.81 -6.78 36.08
C GLY A 675 19.06 -5.98 34.80
N LEU A 676 20.03 -5.07 34.81
CA LEU A 676 20.48 -4.34 33.62
C LEU A 676 21.17 -5.27 32.62
N GLY A 677 21.92 -6.27 33.07
CA GLY A 677 22.48 -7.31 32.20
C GLY A 677 21.39 -8.17 31.54
N GLN A 678 20.32 -8.50 32.26
CA GLN A 678 19.16 -9.17 31.67
C GLN A 678 18.44 -8.29 30.65
N LEU A 679 18.24 -7.01 30.97
CA LEU A 679 17.59 -6.04 30.08
C LEU A 679 18.44 -5.78 28.83
N ASP A 680 19.77 -5.73 28.96
CA ASP A 680 20.71 -5.61 27.85
C ASP A 680 20.56 -6.80 26.89
N ASN A 681 20.54 -8.03 27.41
CA ASN A 681 20.28 -9.21 26.61
C ASN A 681 18.91 -9.20 25.93
N GLY A 682 17.84 -8.84 26.65
CA GLY A 682 16.50 -8.71 26.07
C GLY A 682 16.44 -7.63 24.99
N SER A 683 17.17 -6.52 25.15
CA SER A 683 17.24 -5.44 24.16
C SER A 683 18.02 -5.84 22.90
N LYS A 684 19.05 -6.70 23.01
CA LYS A 684 19.72 -7.34 21.86
C LYS A 684 18.76 -8.25 21.09
N GLN A 685 18.01 -9.11 21.80
CA GLN A 685 17.01 -9.97 21.16
C GLN A 685 15.93 -9.14 20.45
N LEU A 686 15.47 -8.05 21.08
CA LEU A 686 14.52 -7.13 20.45
C LEU A 686 15.13 -6.48 19.21
N LYS A 687 16.39 -6.04 19.27
CA LYS A 687 17.12 -5.45 18.13
C LYS A 687 17.25 -6.43 16.96
N ASP A 688 17.63 -7.69 17.24
CA ASP A 688 17.73 -8.72 16.21
C ASP A 688 16.36 -9.02 15.58
N GLY A 689 15.31 -9.06 16.41
CA GLY A 689 13.92 -9.19 15.96
C GLY A 689 13.46 -8.04 15.08
N THR A 690 13.79 -6.79 15.44
CA THR A 690 13.42 -5.61 14.64
C THR A 690 14.21 -5.53 13.33
N ALA A 691 15.47 -5.96 13.33
CA ALA A 691 16.27 -6.08 12.12
C ALA A 691 15.66 -7.12 11.16
N THR A 692 15.25 -8.28 11.69
CA THR A 692 14.58 -9.34 10.92
C THR A 692 13.24 -8.87 10.36
N LEU A 693 12.42 -8.20 11.18
CA LEU A 693 11.15 -7.61 10.74
C LEU A 693 11.37 -6.60 9.61
N TYR A 694 12.36 -5.70 9.77
CA TYR A 694 12.71 -4.72 8.75
C TYR A 694 13.13 -5.41 7.44
N SER A 695 13.99 -6.43 7.49
CA SER A 695 14.41 -7.14 6.27
C SER A 695 13.26 -7.84 5.57
N SER A 696 12.36 -8.51 6.29
CA SER A 696 11.17 -9.14 5.69
C SER A 696 10.22 -8.11 5.07
N LEU A 697 10.13 -6.91 5.65
CA LEU A 697 9.31 -5.82 5.09
C LEU A 697 9.95 -5.17 3.87
N VAL A 698 11.28 -5.22 3.73
CA VAL A 698 11.96 -4.85 2.47
C VAL A 698 11.54 -5.81 1.35
N GLU A 699 11.53 -7.12 1.62
CA GLU A 699 11.08 -8.13 0.66
C GLU A 699 9.60 -7.95 0.30
N LEU A 700 8.73 -7.73 1.28
CA LEU A 700 7.31 -7.45 1.05
C LEU A 700 7.10 -6.18 0.20
N ALA A 701 7.83 -5.11 0.48
CA ALA A 701 7.76 -3.87 -0.31
C ALA A 701 8.20 -4.11 -1.77
N GLN A 702 9.23 -4.93 -1.99
CA GLN A 702 9.63 -5.35 -3.35
C GLN A 702 8.55 -6.18 -4.04
N GLY A 703 8.01 -7.21 -3.36
CA GLY A 703 6.96 -8.05 -3.93
C GLY A 703 5.70 -7.27 -4.30
N THR A 704 5.31 -6.30 -3.46
CA THR A 704 4.16 -5.43 -3.72
C THR A 704 4.43 -4.38 -4.81
N THR A 705 5.68 -3.93 -4.98
CA THR A 705 6.10 -3.13 -6.14
C THR A 705 5.98 -3.93 -7.43
N THR A 706 6.41 -5.20 -7.44
CA THR A 706 6.25 -6.09 -8.59
C THR A 706 4.78 -6.33 -8.91
N LEU A 707 3.94 -6.63 -7.90
CA LEU A 707 2.50 -6.79 -8.08
C LEU A 707 1.83 -5.53 -8.65
N SER A 708 2.19 -4.36 -8.12
CA SER A 708 1.68 -3.07 -8.62
C SER A 708 2.07 -2.84 -10.08
N SER A 709 3.31 -3.17 -10.45
CA SER A 709 3.79 -3.00 -11.82
C SER A 709 3.07 -3.96 -12.78
N GLY A 710 2.97 -5.25 -12.42
CA GLY A 710 2.27 -6.24 -13.24
C GLY A 710 0.76 -5.98 -13.36
N SER A 711 0.14 -5.43 -12.31
CA SER A 711 -1.28 -5.04 -12.36
C SER A 711 -1.51 -3.85 -13.31
N ALA A 712 -0.58 -2.89 -13.33
CA ALA A 712 -0.61 -1.77 -14.27
C ALA A 712 -0.44 -2.24 -15.72
N GLU A 713 0.48 -3.17 -15.97
CA GLU A 713 0.66 -3.80 -17.30
C GLU A 713 -0.60 -4.55 -17.74
N LEU A 714 -1.20 -5.36 -16.86
CA LEU A 714 -2.45 -6.06 -17.14
C LEU A 714 -3.60 -5.09 -17.46
N PHE A 715 -3.76 -4.03 -16.66
CA PHE A 715 -4.77 -3.01 -16.89
C PHE A 715 -4.58 -2.33 -18.25
N SER A 716 -3.33 -1.96 -18.59
CA SER A 716 -2.99 -1.39 -19.89
C SER A 716 -3.29 -2.36 -21.05
N GLY A 717 -2.91 -3.63 -20.93
CA GLY A 717 -3.19 -4.65 -21.95
C GLY A 717 -4.67 -4.91 -22.17
N ILE A 718 -5.49 -4.89 -21.11
CA ILE A 718 -6.95 -4.98 -21.23
C ILE A 718 -7.52 -3.70 -21.87
N GLY A 719 -6.93 -2.53 -21.62
CA GLY A 719 -7.24 -1.30 -22.36
C GLY A 719 -7.06 -1.47 -23.87
N GLN A 720 -5.92 -2.03 -24.29
CA GLN A 720 -5.68 -2.34 -25.72
C GLN A 720 -6.69 -3.35 -26.27
N LEU A 721 -7.03 -4.40 -25.52
CA LEU A 721 -8.04 -5.39 -25.92
C LEU A 721 -9.43 -4.75 -26.09
N LYS A 722 -9.80 -3.83 -25.19
CA LYS A 722 -11.05 -3.06 -25.24
C LYS A 722 -11.11 -2.20 -26.50
N ASP A 723 -10.03 -1.50 -26.81
CA ASP A 723 -9.95 -0.64 -28.00
C ASP A 723 -10.01 -1.49 -29.28
N GLY A 724 -9.24 -2.58 -29.37
CA GLY A 724 -9.28 -3.51 -30.50
C GLY A 724 -10.64 -4.18 -30.70
N SER A 725 -11.34 -4.53 -29.61
CA SER A 725 -12.68 -5.11 -29.69
C SER A 725 -13.74 -4.09 -30.10
N SER A 726 -13.56 -2.82 -29.71
CA SER A 726 -14.39 -1.71 -30.19
C SER A 726 -14.22 -1.47 -31.69
N GLN A 727 -12.98 -1.58 -32.20
CA GLN A 727 -12.69 -1.55 -33.63
C GLN A 727 -13.32 -2.73 -34.36
N LEU A 728 -13.18 -3.96 -33.83
CA LEU A 728 -13.81 -5.16 -34.40
C LEU A 728 -15.33 -5.01 -34.50
N SER A 729 -16.01 -4.61 -33.42
CA SER A 729 -17.47 -4.41 -33.46
C SER A 729 -17.87 -3.33 -34.45
N SER A 730 -17.10 -2.24 -34.55
CA SER A 730 -17.33 -1.21 -35.56
C SER A 730 -17.19 -1.76 -36.99
N GLY A 731 -16.21 -2.62 -37.24
CA GLY A 731 -16.04 -3.33 -38.51
C GLY A 731 -17.19 -4.30 -38.80
N VAL A 732 -17.64 -5.06 -37.80
CA VAL A 732 -18.78 -5.99 -37.94
C VAL A 732 -20.08 -5.22 -38.21
N LYS A 733 -20.33 -4.07 -37.59
CA LYS A 733 -21.48 -3.21 -37.90
C LYS A 733 -21.46 -2.68 -39.33
N LYS A 734 -20.28 -2.32 -39.85
CA LYS A 734 -20.11 -1.95 -41.27
C LYS A 734 -20.42 -3.14 -42.18
N LEU A 735 -19.93 -4.32 -41.83
CA LEU A 735 -20.21 -5.56 -42.58
C LEU A 735 -21.70 -5.91 -42.54
N GLU A 736 -22.37 -5.77 -41.39
CA GLU A 736 -23.81 -5.95 -41.24
C GLU A 736 -24.59 -5.00 -42.15
N SER A 737 -24.21 -3.72 -42.16
CA SER A 737 -24.84 -2.71 -43.02
C SER A 737 -24.65 -3.03 -44.50
N GLY A 738 -23.45 -3.49 -44.90
CA GLY A 738 -23.15 -3.91 -46.27
C GLY A 738 -23.94 -5.15 -46.68
N ALA A 739 -24.02 -6.17 -45.82
CA ALA A 739 -24.80 -7.38 -46.06
C ALA A 739 -26.31 -7.08 -46.15
N LYS A 740 -26.81 -6.13 -45.35
CA LYS A 740 -28.18 -5.65 -45.47
C LYS A 740 -28.42 -5.00 -46.83
N THR A 741 -27.50 -4.12 -47.26
CA THR A 741 -27.58 -3.45 -48.56
C THR A 741 -27.57 -4.45 -49.71
N LEU A 742 -26.71 -5.48 -49.64
CA LEU A 742 -26.66 -6.56 -50.63
C LEU A 742 -27.97 -7.36 -50.65
N LYS A 743 -28.50 -7.77 -49.50
CA LYS A 743 -29.78 -8.46 -49.39
C LYS A 743 -30.92 -7.63 -50.02
N ASP A 744 -31.04 -6.37 -49.61
CA ASP A 744 -32.08 -5.47 -50.10
C ASP A 744 -31.92 -5.22 -51.62
N GLY A 745 -30.67 -5.07 -52.10
CA GLY A 745 -30.35 -4.89 -53.52
C GLY A 745 -30.67 -6.12 -54.37
N MET A 746 -30.41 -7.33 -53.86
CA MET A 746 -30.76 -8.57 -54.56
C MET A 746 -32.27 -8.78 -54.63
N ALA A 747 -33.00 -8.47 -53.56
CA ALA A 747 -34.47 -8.48 -53.59
C ALA A 747 -35.00 -7.51 -54.64
N LYS A 748 -34.42 -6.30 -54.71
CA LYS A 748 -34.77 -5.32 -55.75
C LYS A 748 -34.42 -5.81 -57.17
N TYR A 749 -33.27 -6.44 -57.36
CA TYR A 749 -32.85 -7.00 -58.66
C TYR A 749 -33.80 -8.10 -59.14
N LYS A 750 -34.24 -8.97 -58.23
CA LYS A 750 -35.29 -9.96 -58.49
C LYS A 750 -36.57 -9.28 -58.96
N ASP A 751 -37.13 -8.41 -58.13
CA ASP A 751 -38.48 -7.87 -58.32
C ASP A 751 -38.54 -6.89 -59.50
N GLU A 752 -37.57 -5.99 -59.61
CA GLU A 752 -37.58 -4.92 -60.63
C GLU A 752 -36.78 -5.24 -61.89
N GLY A 753 -35.83 -6.17 -61.83
CA GLY A 753 -35.02 -6.60 -62.97
C GLY A 753 -35.65 -7.80 -63.65
N ILE A 754 -35.54 -8.98 -63.03
CA ILE A 754 -35.98 -10.25 -63.60
C ILE A 754 -37.51 -10.30 -63.73
N GLY A 755 -38.25 -9.84 -62.72
CA GLY A 755 -39.71 -9.79 -62.76
C GLY A 755 -40.26 -8.98 -63.93
N LYS A 756 -39.63 -7.85 -64.28
CA LYS A 756 -40.03 -7.04 -65.45
C LYS A 756 -39.66 -7.69 -66.78
N LEU A 757 -38.55 -8.42 -66.84
CA LEU A 757 -38.14 -9.17 -68.03
C LEU A 757 -39.12 -10.30 -68.35
N LEU A 758 -39.52 -11.07 -67.33
CA LEU A 758 -40.53 -12.12 -67.44
C LEU A 758 -41.90 -11.58 -67.89
N ASP A 759 -42.30 -10.41 -67.37
CA ASP A 759 -43.56 -9.75 -67.74
C ASP A 759 -43.59 -9.34 -69.22
N ILE A 760 -42.49 -8.74 -69.71
CA ILE A 760 -42.36 -8.33 -71.13
C ILE A 760 -42.42 -9.53 -72.08
N TYR A 761 -41.73 -10.62 -71.75
CA TYR A 761 -41.72 -11.80 -72.62
C TYR A 761 -43.10 -12.47 -72.67
N ASN A 762 -43.70 -12.75 -71.51
CA ASN A 762 -44.93 -13.53 -71.41
C ASN A 762 -46.17 -12.80 -71.95
N ASN A 763 -46.30 -11.50 -71.67
CA ASN A 763 -47.51 -10.76 -72.01
C ASN A 763 -47.45 -10.07 -73.38
N ASP A 764 -46.28 -9.56 -73.78
CA ASP A 764 -46.20 -8.69 -74.96
C ASP A 764 -45.61 -9.38 -76.20
N LEU A 765 -44.48 -10.11 -76.08
CA LEU A 765 -43.77 -10.66 -77.24
C LEU A 765 -44.42 -11.95 -77.78
N LYS A 766 -44.75 -12.90 -76.89
CA LYS A 766 -45.36 -14.18 -77.30
C LYS A 766 -46.71 -13.98 -78.01
N GLY A 767 -47.54 -13.07 -77.50
CA GLY A 767 -48.86 -12.78 -78.08
C GLY A 767 -48.83 -12.19 -79.49
N LEU A 768 -47.75 -11.52 -79.88
CA LEU A 768 -47.60 -10.96 -81.21
C LEU A 768 -47.16 -12.00 -82.25
N ILE A 769 -46.25 -12.89 -81.86
CA ILE A 769 -45.75 -13.98 -82.70
C ILE A 769 -46.92 -14.91 -83.07
N ASP A 770 -47.72 -15.32 -82.08
CA ASP A 770 -48.90 -16.15 -82.29
C ASP A 770 -49.91 -15.52 -83.30
N ARG A 771 -50.06 -14.19 -83.29
CA ARG A 771 -50.98 -13.47 -84.21
C ARG A 771 -50.47 -13.44 -85.65
N LEU A 772 -49.16 -13.26 -85.84
CA LEU A 772 -48.53 -13.26 -87.17
C LEU A 772 -48.58 -14.65 -87.80
N ASP A 773 -48.33 -15.69 -87.01
CA ASP A 773 -48.42 -17.08 -87.47
C ASP A 773 -49.86 -17.45 -87.88
N ALA A 774 -50.85 -17.00 -87.10
CA ALA A 774 -52.26 -17.16 -87.43
C ALA A 774 -52.67 -16.43 -88.73
N LEU A 775 -52.13 -15.24 -89.00
CA LEU A 775 -52.38 -14.50 -90.25
C LEU A 775 -51.79 -15.19 -91.47
N LYS A 776 -50.56 -15.71 -91.35
CA LYS A 776 -49.90 -16.52 -92.38
C LYS A 776 -50.73 -17.76 -92.70
N THR A 777 -51.11 -18.52 -91.68
CA THR A 777 -51.97 -19.70 -91.81
C THR A 777 -53.31 -19.34 -92.45
N ALA A 778 -53.90 -18.21 -92.08
CA ALA A 778 -55.16 -17.75 -92.66
C ALA A 778 -55.07 -17.48 -94.17
N ALA A 779 -53.95 -16.91 -94.64
CA ALA A 779 -53.67 -16.70 -96.06
C ALA A 779 -53.41 -18.01 -96.82
N GLU A 780 -52.70 -18.97 -96.22
CA GLU A 780 -52.39 -20.27 -96.84
C GLU A 780 -53.64 -21.08 -97.20
N ASP A 781 -54.71 -21.04 -96.39
CA ASP A 781 -55.94 -21.76 -96.76
C ASP A 781 -56.86 -20.99 -97.74
N SER A 782 -56.48 -19.78 -98.19
CA SER A 782 -57.34 -18.91 -99.03
C SER A 782 -56.77 -18.74 -100.45
N THR A 783 -56.49 -19.88 -101.10
CA THR A 783 -55.70 -19.98 -102.34
C THR A 783 -56.52 -20.27 -103.61
N THR A 784 -57.82 -20.56 -103.49
CA THR A 784 -58.74 -20.74 -104.62
C THR A 784 -60.13 -20.19 -104.31
N PHE A 785 -60.82 -19.66 -105.32
CA PHE A 785 -62.20 -19.21 -105.26
C PHE A 785 -63.21 -20.21 -105.82
N SER A 786 -62.89 -20.91 -106.93
CA SER A 786 -63.80 -21.91 -107.52
C SER A 786 -63.53 -23.36 -107.10
N GLY A 787 -62.42 -23.58 -106.37
CA GLY A 787 -61.93 -24.90 -105.99
C GLY A 787 -60.67 -25.27 -106.76
N ALA A 788 -59.91 -26.24 -106.25
CA ALA A 788 -58.76 -26.83 -106.93
C ALA A 788 -58.71 -28.32 -106.60
N ALA A 789 -58.13 -29.13 -107.48
CA ALA A 789 -57.94 -30.55 -107.21
C ALA A 789 -56.89 -30.79 -106.12
N ASP A 790 -57.03 -31.88 -105.37
CA ASP A 790 -56.10 -32.25 -104.30
C ASP A 790 -54.65 -32.35 -104.82
N GLY A 791 -53.72 -31.69 -104.15
CA GLY A 791 -52.30 -31.68 -104.52
C GLY A 791 -51.91 -30.69 -105.63
N VAL A 792 -52.86 -29.91 -106.14
CA VAL A 792 -52.61 -28.81 -107.08
C VAL A 792 -52.30 -27.53 -106.31
N GLU A 793 -51.18 -26.88 -106.64
CA GLU A 793 -50.87 -25.57 -106.07
C GLU A 793 -51.82 -24.53 -106.67
N SER A 794 -52.65 -23.92 -105.83
CA SER A 794 -53.62 -22.92 -106.28
C SER A 794 -53.22 -21.52 -105.83
N SER A 795 -53.54 -20.53 -106.66
CA SER A 795 -53.50 -19.12 -106.26
C SER A 795 -54.68 -18.39 -106.88
N VAL A 796 -55.23 -17.44 -106.13
CA VAL A 796 -56.34 -16.63 -106.60
C VAL A 796 -56.05 -15.15 -106.42
N LYS A 797 -56.38 -14.37 -107.45
CA LYS A 797 -56.45 -12.91 -107.40
C LYS A 797 -57.82 -12.46 -107.87
N TYR A 798 -58.31 -11.39 -107.25
CA TYR A 798 -59.58 -10.77 -107.64
C TYR A 798 -59.26 -9.46 -108.35
N ILE A 799 -59.91 -9.20 -109.48
CA ILE A 799 -59.80 -7.96 -110.24
C ILE A 799 -61.19 -7.35 -110.28
N TYR A 800 -61.42 -6.32 -109.47
CA TYR A 800 -62.65 -5.55 -109.49
C TYR A 800 -62.56 -4.51 -110.60
N GLU A 801 -63.45 -4.59 -111.57
CA GLU A 801 -63.58 -3.64 -112.66
C GLU A 801 -64.79 -2.76 -112.36
N THR A 802 -64.53 -1.51 -111.99
CA THR A 802 -65.59 -0.52 -111.70
C THR A 802 -65.92 0.22 -112.97
N ALA A 803 -67.17 0.11 -113.40
CA ALA A 803 -67.63 0.72 -114.65
C ALA A 803 -67.35 2.23 -114.72
N ALA A 804 -66.99 2.67 -115.93
CA ALA A 804 -66.88 4.07 -116.29
C ALA A 804 -68.22 4.81 -116.16
N ILE A 805 -68.14 6.12 -115.90
CA ILE A 805 -69.27 7.04 -115.93
C ILE A 805 -69.12 7.90 -117.18
N GLU A 806 -69.98 7.66 -118.18
CA GLU A 806 -69.96 8.32 -119.49
C GLU A 806 -71.23 9.16 -119.72
N LYS A 807 -71.17 10.15 -120.62
CA LYS A 807 -72.36 10.90 -121.07
C LYS A 807 -73.18 10.01 -122.02
N ALA A 808 -74.50 10.01 -121.88
CA ALA A 808 -75.37 9.33 -122.84
C ALA A 808 -75.27 10.02 -124.22
N ASP A 809 -74.98 9.26 -125.28
CA ASP A 809 -75.04 9.74 -126.67
C ASP A 809 -76.49 10.19 -126.99
N GLU A 810 -76.69 11.49 -127.30
CA GLU A 810 -77.97 12.03 -127.81
C GLU A 810 -78.18 11.74 -129.31
#